data_AF-A0A7Y3ISZ1-F1
#
_entry.id   AF-A0A7Y3ISZ1-F1
#
_cell.length_a   1.000
_cell.length_b   1.000
_cell.length_c   1.000
_cell.angle_alpha   90.00
_cell.angle_beta   90.00
_cell.angle_gamma   90.00
#
_symmetry.space_group_name_H-M   'P 1'
#
loop_
_entity.id
_entity.type
_entity.pdbx_description
1 polymer ?
#
loop_
_entity_poly.entity_id
_entity_poly.type
_entity_poly.pdbx_seq_one_letter_code
_entity_poly.pdbx_strand_id
1 'polypeptide(L)'
;MLLYKNFPKIETVVDSFDKSSSTELYSSSVRNALKRILPADVFYSEFLEDEFCEDWKKEFEEILPLVKWIHQEGSLNISVFLLCRYRLNAGKFFLDILSRWLSPGKRINVGLFFAADFKLPDISNQVYTAAEIVICSDQLQDVELIKQNLKVLESEIRLGVVSGYHASRILEIKGLSADEKTSLIQDRITALVQARPQDFDYDIFSQMQQFLVMCRDEFKVAREFQQMSRIIYIFYLFRKILRKQGEVSPDKRHLSLKLLHSRLHLPFGTKKVLSMFVGVNLLKENEIFEQRHLLKAIQNHFPTVRAIEDSFFVNENRDDRILTIYLEVEKGDGGDFSIDEIKNLRKVLPNELKSQVEHLLRPVFMPRNEEEVMRNIITLSQQLKYVNDIPQVIISFDEQTDADLSFTVILVRILKPESLLIQKLFHDAKTGLKFFPDRIRKVGMLRKRYPKEATVFRACLPNIAFLRSDHTVDLYKARQEVITELQKIIGEVRDFNGGMISKQIEVFLSLKKSLGDIGEKNEFLLENFYHSIFPVEMRSLIDSEPLKELFLLFLDLSQKSGGDKKKFELLSKEDEKHAFVMVSMQDFSLKQPIFDAVESVLISSPGLVFLHLQMFEVSYIGYIYFCDNTEKRQLFISAVQQALDF
;
A
#
# COMPACT_ATOMS: atom_id res chain seq x y z
N MET A 1 -62.40 0.99 35.61
CA MET A 1 -61.92 -0.12 34.76
C MET A 1 -62.91 -0.30 33.62
N LEU A 2 -62.66 0.30 32.46
CA LEU A 2 -63.41 -0.02 31.25
C LEU A 2 -62.88 -1.35 30.73
N LEU A 3 -63.74 -2.37 30.69
CA LEU A 3 -63.44 -3.66 30.07
C LEU A 3 -63.39 -3.44 28.54
N TYR A 4 -62.18 -3.37 27.98
CA TYR A 4 -61.95 -3.40 26.53
C TYR A 4 -62.48 -4.73 25.99
N LYS A 5 -63.70 -4.75 25.44
CA LYS A 5 -64.37 -5.99 25.03
C LYS A 5 -63.72 -6.66 23.81
N ASN A 6 -63.05 -5.91 22.93
CA ASN A 6 -62.49 -6.41 21.67
C ASN A 6 -61.07 -5.84 21.42
N PHE A 7 -60.04 -6.31 22.15
CA PHE A 7 -58.65 -5.96 21.84
C PHE A 7 -58.10 -6.94 20.80
N PRO A 8 -57.45 -6.50 19.70
CA PRO A 8 -56.97 -7.40 18.65
C PRO A 8 -55.97 -8.43 19.21
N LYS A 9 -55.97 -9.62 18.62
CA LYS A 9 -55.04 -10.69 18.95
C LYS A 9 -53.61 -10.20 18.74
N ILE A 10 -52.75 -10.41 19.74
CA ILE A 10 -51.31 -10.11 19.66
C ILE A 10 -50.58 -11.45 19.54
N GLU A 11 -49.73 -11.56 18.53
CA GLU A 11 -48.81 -12.69 18.38
C GLU A 11 -47.37 -12.18 18.43
N THR A 12 -46.57 -12.71 19.36
CA THR A 12 -45.15 -12.34 19.48
C THR A 12 -44.31 -13.10 18.45
N VAL A 13 -43.23 -12.49 17.94
CA VAL A 13 -42.35 -13.12 16.95
C VAL A 13 -41.33 -14.10 17.56
N VAL A 14 -41.32 -14.27 18.88
CA VAL A 14 -40.44 -15.22 19.59
C VAL A 14 -40.89 -16.66 19.32
N ASP A 15 -39.94 -17.53 18.93
CA ASP A 15 -40.15 -18.89 18.44
C ASP A 15 -41.17 -19.73 19.25
N SER A 16 -42.13 -20.27 18.52
CA SER A 16 -43.27 -21.07 18.98
C SER A 16 -42.91 -22.53 19.31
N PHE A 17 -41.81 -22.77 20.03
CA PHE A 17 -41.43 -24.13 20.43
C PHE A 17 -41.97 -24.56 21.79
N ASP A 18 -42.52 -23.66 22.58
CA ASP A 18 -43.41 -24.01 23.70
C ASP A 18 -44.31 -22.83 24.05
N LYS A 19 -45.59 -23.08 24.32
CA LYS A 19 -46.49 -22.10 24.96
C LYS A 19 -46.03 -21.89 26.41
N SER A 20 -44.89 -21.22 26.56
CA SER A 20 -44.30 -20.90 27.85
C SER A 20 -45.02 -19.69 28.47
N SER A 21 -45.06 -19.62 29.79
CA SER A 21 -45.55 -18.47 30.57
C SER A 21 -44.94 -17.13 30.13
N SER A 22 -43.75 -17.16 29.53
CA SER A 22 -43.06 -16.00 28.95
C SER A 22 -43.84 -15.36 27.79
N THR A 23 -44.47 -16.14 26.91
CA THR A 23 -45.22 -15.62 25.75
C THR A 23 -46.44 -14.82 26.18
N GLU A 24 -47.10 -15.25 27.27
CA GLU A 24 -48.22 -14.53 27.88
C GLU A 24 -47.75 -13.22 28.54
N LEU A 25 -46.58 -13.22 29.17
CA LEU A 25 -45.96 -12.02 29.74
C LEU A 25 -45.57 -11.00 28.66
N TYR A 26 -45.02 -11.45 27.52
CA TYR A 26 -44.71 -10.56 26.40
C TYR A 26 -45.98 -9.97 25.78
N SER A 27 -46.98 -10.82 25.50
CA SER A 27 -48.25 -10.39 24.91
C SER A 27 -49.01 -9.42 25.82
N SER A 28 -49.00 -9.66 27.13
CA SER A 28 -49.61 -8.77 28.12
C SER A 28 -48.85 -7.44 28.25
N SER A 29 -47.52 -7.45 28.17
CA SER A 29 -46.70 -6.23 28.19
C SER A 29 -46.96 -5.36 26.96
N VAL A 30 -46.98 -5.96 25.76
CA VAL A 30 -47.34 -5.26 24.52
C VAL A 30 -48.76 -4.69 24.62
N ARG A 31 -49.73 -5.51 25.07
CA ARG A 31 -51.13 -5.08 25.26
C ARG A 31 -51.23 -3.88 26.20
N ASN A 32 -50.51 -3.91 27.33
CA ASN A 32 -50.54 -2.84 28.31
C ASN A 32 -49.92 -1.55 27.76
N ALA A 33 -48.82 -1.63 27.01
CA ALA A 33 -48.24 -0.46 26.37
C ALA A 33 -49.16 0.13 25.28
N LEU A 34 -49.73 -0.71 24.42
CA LEU A 34 -50.69 -0.27 23.39
C LEU A 34 -51.89 0.45 24.01
N LYS A 35 -52.47 -0.09 25.10
CA LYS A 35 -53.58 0.56 25.84
C LYS A 35 -53.21 1.93 26.42
N ARG A 36 -51.94 2.17 26.74
CA ARG A 36 -51.48 3.45 27.32
C ARG A 36 -51.20 4.48 26.24
N ILE A 37 -50.80 4.05 25.04
CA ILE A 37 -50.34 4.96 23.99
C ILE A 37 -51.38 5.27 22.93
N LEU A 38 -52.20 4.29 22.55
CA LEU A 38 -53.23 4.46 21.53
C LEU A 38 -54.49 5.13 22.12
N PRO A 39 -55.19 5.96 21.33
CA PRO A 39 -56.48 6.53 21.71
C PRO A 39 -57.50 5.43 22.07
N ALA A 40 -58.40 5.74 23.00
CA ALA A 40 -59.35 4.77 23.55
C ALA A 40 -60.28 4.22 22.46
N ASP A 41 -60.77 5.13 21.62
CA ASP A 41 -61.59 4.98 20.42
C ASP A 41 -61.04 3.99 19.39
N VAL A 42 -59.72 3.81 19.32
CA VAL A 42 -59.08 2.81 18.43
C VAL A 42 -59.55 1.38 18.74
N PHE A 43 -60.04 1.11 19.95
CA PHE A 43 -60.45 -0.23 20.41
C PHE A 43 -61.96 -0.40 20.66
N TYR A 44 -62.80 0.58 20.33
CA TYR A 44 -64.23 0.58 20.68
C TYR A 44 -65.21 0.26 19.54
N SER A 45 -64.78 0.14 18.29
CA SER A 45 -65.71 -0.26 17.22
C SER A 45 -66.03 -1.76 17.28
N GLU A 46 -67.28 -2.11 16.98
CA GLU A 46 -67.72 -3.48 16.79
C GLU A 46 -67.14 -4.01 15.46
N PHE A 47 -65.86 -4.42 15.48
CA PHE A 47 -65.09 -4.80 14.29
C PHE A 47 -65.39 -6.24 13.84
N LEU A 48 -66.37 -6.43 12.94
CA LEU A 48 -66.57 -7.69 12.19
C LEU A 48 -67.11 -7.47 10.76
N GLU A 49 -66.67 -6.41 10.05
CA GLU A 49 -66.90 -6.27 8.60
C GLU A 49 -65.58 -5.94 7.86
N ASP A 50 -65.33 -6.60 6.72
CA ASP A 50 -64.05 -6.56 5.98
C ASP A 50 -63.67 -5.16 5.48
N GLU A 51 -64.64 -4.27 5.18
CA GLU A 51 -64.38 -2.90 4.70
C GLU A 51 -63.78 -1.98 5.78
N PHE A 52 -64.15 -2.16 7.05
CA PHE A 52 -63.64 -1.32 8.16
C PHE A 52 -62.22 -1.70 8.61
N CYS A 53 -61.78 -2.92 8.32
CA CYS A 53 -60.43 -3.38 8.66
C CYS A 53 -59.34 -2.63 7.88
N GLU A 54 -59.60 -2.31 6.60
CA GLU A 54 -58.66 -1.54 5.77
C GLU A 54 -58.57 -0.07 6.20
N ASP A 55 -59.65 0.54 6.67
CA ASP A 55 -59.62 1.92 7.16
C ASP A 55 -58.90 2.01 8.52
N TRP A 56 -59.15 1.08 9.44
CA TRP A 56 -58.40 1.00 10.70
C TRP A 56 -56.91 0.76 10.47
N LYS A 57 -56.58 -0.11 9.52
CA LYS A 57 -55.18 -0.38 9.13
C LYS A 57 -54.50 0.88 8.59
N LYS A 58 -55.18 1.69 7.77
CA LYS A 58 -54.66 2.97 7.30
C LYS A 58 -54.44 3.94 8.46
N GLU A 59 -55.44 4.13 9.33
CA GLU A 59 -55.33 5.00 10.50
C GLU A 59 -54.19 4.57 11.44
N PHE A 60 -54.07 3.26 11.69
CA PHE A 60 -52.99 2.69 12.50
C PHE A 60 -51.63 2.92 11.85
N GLU A 61 -51.49 2.70 10.54
CA GLU A 61 -50.25 2.91 9.81
C GLU A 61 -49.86 4.40 9.72
N GLU A 62 -50.83 5.32 9.64
CA GLU A 62 -50.59 6.78 9.63
C GLU A 62 -50.05 7.31 10.96
N ILE A 63 -50.36 6.65 12.08
CA ILE A 63 -49.87 7.04 13.41
C ILE A 63 -48.40 6.63 13.63
N LEU A 64 -47.86 5.71 12.82
CA LEU A 64 -46.50 5.21 12.96
C LEU A 64 -45.45 6.08 12.24
N PRO A 65 -44.25 6.29 12.81
CA PRO A 65 -43.82 5.86 14.14
C PRO A 65 -44.40 6.77 15.25
N LEU A 66 -44.95 6.13 16.29
CA LEU A 66 -45.49 6.81 17.46
C LEU A 66 -44.46 6.78 18.59
N VAL A 67 -44.08 7.97 19.05
CA VAL A 67 -43.29 8.17 20.27
C VAL A 67 -44.15 8.98 21.22
N LYS A 68 -44.38 8.48 22.43
CA LYS A 68 -45.23 9.13 23.44
C LYS A 68 -44.61 8.96 24.80
N TRP A 69 -44.77 9.94 25.68
CA TRP A 69 -44.32 9.81 27.06
C TRP A 69 -45.43 10.21 28.02
N ILE A 70 -45.45 9.57 29.19
CA ILE A 70 -46.46 9.75 30.23
C ILE A 70 -45.74 10.03 31.54
N HIS A 71 -46.15 11.11 32.20
CA HIS A 71 -45.70 11.50 33.53
C HIS A 71 -46.94 11.75 34.39
N GLN A 72 -46.98 11.14 35.58
CA GLN A 72 -48.04 11.40 36.57
C GLN A 72 -47.57 12.54 37.48
N GLU A 73 -48.44 13.52 37.74
CA GLU A 73 -48.11 14.63 38.64
C GLU A 73 -47.67 14.11 40.02
N GLY A 74 -46.53 14.63 40.51
CA GLY A 74 -45.90 14.18 41.76
C GLY A 74 -45.05 12.90 41.65
N SER A 75 -45.05 12.21 40.51
CA SER A 75 -44.17 11.06 40.27
C SER A 75 -42.76 11.51 39.91
N LEU A 76 -41.74 10.76 40.36
CA LEU A 76 -40.36 10.89 39.90
C LEU A 76 -40.04 10.02 38.68
N ASN A 77 -41.04 9.28 38.18
CA ASN A 77 -40.89 8.34 37.09
C ASN A 77 -41.59 8.86 35.82
N ILE A 78 -40.90 8.74 34.68
CA ILE A 78 -41.42 9.06 33.35
C ILE A 78 -41.38 7.79 32.50
N SER A 79 -42.52 7.37 31.95
CA SER A 79 -42.58 6.29 30.96
C SER A 79 -42.48 6.88 29.56
N VAL A 80 -41.54 6.40 28.74
CA VAL A 80 -41.40 6.76 27.33
C VAL A 80 -41.68 5.52 26.48
N PHE A 81 -42.54 5.66 25.50
CA PHE A 81 -43.02 4.59 24.64
C PHE A 81 -42.62 4.80 23.20
N LEU A 82 -42.36 3.70 22.51
CA LEU A 82 -42.16 3.62 21.07
C LEU A 82 -43.10 2.55 20.50
N LEU A 83 -43.77 2.90 19.41
CA LEU A 83 -44.49 1.97 18.54
C LEU A 83 -44.13 2.28 17.09
N CYS A 84 -43.57 1.31 16.37
CA CYS A 84 -43.18 1.47 14.97
C CYS A 84 -43.31 0.16 14.17
N ARG A 85 -43.22 0.26 12.84
CA ARG A 85 -42.99 -0.90 11.99
C ARG A 85 -41.65 -1.55 12.35
N TYR A 86 -41.59 -2.88 12.28
CA TYR A 86 -40.39 -3.62 12.63
C TYR A 86 -39.17 -3.14 11.84
N ARG A 87 -38.11 -2.87 12.58
CA ARG A 87 -36.78 -2.65 12.04
C ARG A 87 -35.78 -3.30 12.97
N LEU A 88 -34.80 -3.98 12.38
CA LEU A 88 -33.66 -4.48 13.13
C LEU A 88 -33.04 -3.36 13.98
N ASN A 89 -32.82 -3.65 15.26
CA ASN A 89 -32.24 -2.73 16.25
C ASN A 89 -33.04 -1.45 16.53
N ALA A 90 -34.35 -1.38 16.24
CA ALA A 90 -35.17 -0.22 16.61
C ALA A 90 -35.20 0.01 18.14
N GLY A 91 -35.45 -1.06 18.92
CA GLY A 91 -35.46 -0.99 20.38
C GLY A 91 -34.12 -0.60 20.99
N LYS A 92 -33.01 -1.13 20.45
CA LYS A 92 -31.64 -0.74 20.86
C LYS A 92 -31.39 0.75 20.60
N PHE A 93 -31.68 1.23 19.39
CA PHE A 93 -31.53 2.64 19.03
C PHE A 93 -32.36 3.55 19.95
N PHE A 94 -33.59 3.17 20.26
CA PHE A 94 -34.46 3.90 21.18
C PHE A 94 -33.87 4.01 22.59
N LEU A 95 -33.35 2.90 23.13
CA LEU A 95 -32.66 2.88 24.42
C LEU A 95 -31.38 3.72 24.41
N ASP A 96 -30.57 3.60 23.37
CA ASP A 96 -29.32 4.36 23.23
C ASP A 96 -29.61 5.86 23.19
N ILE A 97 -30.64 6.29 22.43
CA ILE A 97 -30.99 7.71 22.33
C ILE A 97 -31.38 8.29 23.70
N LEU A 98 -32.25 7.58 24.42
CA LEU A 98 -32.78 8.07 25.68
C LEU A 98 -31.78 7.96 26.82
N SER A 99 -30.99 6.90 26.90
CA SER A 99 -30.04 6.70 28.01
C SER A 99 -28.87 7.69 28.01
N ARG A 100 -28.59 8.37 26.89
CA ARG A 100 -27.38 9.18 26.71
C ARG A 100 -27.62 10.66 26.54
N TRP A 101 -28.67 11.03 25.82
CA TRP A 101 -28.89 12.43 25.42
C TRP A 101 -30.09 13.07 26.10
N LEU A 102 -30.83 12.31 26.89
CA LEU A 102 -31.97 12.84 27.62
C LEU A 102 -31.56 13.67 28.85
N SER A 103 -30.39 13.42 29.42
CA SER A 103 -29.80 14.24 30.49
C SER A 103 -28.27 14.31 30.29
N PRO A 104 -27.78 15.26 29.48
CA PRO A 104 -26.36 15.37 29.16
C PRO A 104 -25.50 15.50 30.43
N GLY A 105 -24.46 14.69 30.55
CA GLY A 105 -23.52 14.71 31.69
C GLY A 105 -24.00 14.00 32.96
N LYS A 106 -25.23 13.46 32.99
CA LYS A 106 -25.74 12.62 34.08
C LYS A 106 -26.06 11.21 33.56
N ARG A 107 -25.81 10.19 34.39
CA ARG A 107 -26.32 8.84 34.11
C ARG A 107 -27.80 8.80 34.44
N ILE A 108 -28.57 8.26 33.51
CA ILE A 108 -30.02 8.12 33.67
C ILE A 108 -30.31 6.79 34.33
N ASN A 109 -31.16 6.82 35.36
CA ASN A 109 -31.59 5.61 36.04
C ASN A 109 -32.79 5.02 35.30
N VAL A 110 -32.57 3.91 34.59
CA VAL A 110 -33.62 3.17 33.87
C VAL A 110 -34.18 2.11 34.82
N GLY A 111 -35.39 2.34 35.32
CA GLY A 111 -36.08 1.41 36.22
C GLY A 111 -36.73 0.23 35.50
N LEU A 112 -37.09 0.40 34.23
CA LEU A 112 -37.65 -0.65 33.39
C LEU A 112 -37.28 -0.39 31.92
N PHE A 113 -36.90 -1.43 31.21
CA PHE A 113 -36.86 -1.42 29.74
C PHE A 113 -37.50 -2.71 29.23
N PHE A 114 -38.45 -2.58 28.31
CA PHE A 114 -38.89 -3.70 27.50
C PHE A 114 -38.96 -3.28 26.03
N ALA A 115 -38.65 -4.21 25.14
CA ALA A 115 -38.88 -4.10 23.71
C ALA A 115 -39.34 -5.47 23.19
N ALA A 116 -40.41 -5.49 22.40
CA ALA A 116 -40.99 -6.72 21.87
C ALA A 116 -41.48 -6.51 20.43
N ASP A 117 -41.17 -7.50 19.60
CA ASP A 117 -41.66 -7.58 18.22
C ASP A 117 -42.92 -8.44 18.17
N PHE A 118 -43.96 -7.93 17.53
CA PHE A 118 -45.29 -8.54 17.53
C PHE A 118 -46.03 -8.33 16.21
N LYS A 119 -47.08 -9.13 16.00
CA LYS A 119 -48.04 -9.03 14.90
C LYS A 119 -49.44 -8.81 15.48
N LEU A 120 -50.29 -8.22 14.65
CA LEU A 120 -51.73 -8.08 14.91
C LEU A 120 -52.48 -8.80 13.79
N PRO A 121 -52.62 -10.14 13.86
CA PRO A 121 -53.16 -10.94 12.75
C PRO A 121 -54.56 -10.51 12.31
N ASP A 122 -55.35 -9.96 13.24
CA ASP A 122 -56.71 -9.47 12.97
C ASP A 122 -56.73 -8.22 12.08
N ILE A 123 -55.57 -7.57 11.86
CA ILE A 123 -55.44 -6.36 11.05
C ILE A 123 -54.39 -6.50 9.95
N SER A 124 -53.19 -6.97 10.28
CA SER A 124 -52.06 -6.99 9.38
C SER A 124 -51.05 -8.07 9.75
N ASN A 125 -50.53 -8.73 8.74
CA ASN A 125 -49.43 -9.70 8.88
C ASN A 125 -48.04 -9.04 9.03
N GLN A 126 -47.97 -7.71 9.01
CA GLN A 126 -46.74 -6.98 9.27
C GLN A 126 -46.27 -7.16 10.71
N VAL A 127 -44.95 -7.10 10.90
CA VAL A 127 -44.33 -7.10 12.24
C VAL A 127 -44.15 -5.66 12.69
N TYR A 128 -44.50 -5.40 13.94
CA TYR A 128 -44.34 -4.13 14.62
C TYR A 128 -43.43 -4.31 15.84
N THR A 129 -42.82 -3.22 16.29
CA THR A 129 -42.01 -3.19 17.50
C THR A 129 -42.68 -2.23 18.50
N ALA A 130 -42.92 -2.72 19.71
CA ALA A 130 -43.35 -1.90 20.85
C ALA A 130 -42.26 -1.90 21.93
N ALA A 131 -41.94 -0.72 22.47
CA ALA A 131 -40.99 -0.59 23.56
C ALA A 131 -41.45 0.43 24.61
N GLU A 132 -41.09 0.21 25.87
CA GLU A 132 -41.23 1.17 26.98
C GLU A 132 -39.91 1.28 27.72
N ILE A 133 -39.54 2.51 28.06
CA ILE A 133 -38.47 2.83 29.00
C ILE A 133 -39.08 3.63 30.15
N VAL A 134 -38.92 3.14 31.37
CA VAL A 134 -39.30 3.88 32.58
C VAL A 134 -38.04 4.48 33.19
N ILE A 135 -38.04 5.80 33.28
CA ILE A 135 -36.91 6.59 33.72
C ILE A 135 -37.22 7.11 35.12
N CYS A 136 -36.36 6.75 36.08
CA CYS A 136 -36.46 7.17 37.46
C CYS A 136 -35.53 8.38 37.68
N SER A 137 -36.01 9.39 38.37
CA SER A 137 -35.24 10.56 38.75
C SER A 137 -35.20 10.73 40.26
N ASP A 138 -34.15 11.33 40.81
CA ASP A 138 -34.05 11.60 42.24
C ASP A 138 -34.66 12.96 42.64
N GLN A 139 -34.88 13.85 41.66
CA GLN A 139 -35.32 15.23 41.91
C GLN A 139 -36.37 15.68 40.87
N LEU A 140 -37.36 16.46 41.32
CA LEU A 140 -38.40 17.02 40.43
C LEU A 140 -37.82 17.97 39.36
N GLN A 141 -36.71 18.64 39.63
CA GLN A 141 -36.04 19.51 38.65
C GLN A 141 -35.49 18.71 37.45
N ASP A 142 -34.95 17.52 37.72
CA ASP A 142 -34.42 16.64 36.69
C ASP A 142 -35.56 16.08 35.81
N VAL A 143 -36.75 15.82 36.38
CA VAL A 143 -37.96 15.43 35.63
C VAL A 143 -38.36 16.52 34.62
N GLU A 144 -38.35 17.80 35.01
CA GLU A 144 -38.68 18.89 34.10
C GLU A 144 -37.66 19.05 32.97
N LEU A 145 -36.36 18.90 33.26
CA LEU A 145 -35.31 18.88 32.24
C LEU A 145 -35.49 17.71 31.25
N ILE A 146 -35.79 16.52 31.77
CA ILE A 146 -36.08 15.34 30.94
C ILE A 146 -37.26 15.61 30.00
N LYS A 147 -38.36 16.20 30.50
CA LYS A 147 -39.53 16.55 29.66
C LYS A 147 -39.17 17.50 28.52
N GLN A 148 -38.30 18.48 28.76
CA GLN A 148 -37.85 19.41 27.72
C GLN A 148 -37.02 18.69 26.66
N ASN A 149 -36.07 17.85 27.09
CA ASN A 149 -35.22 17.09 26.17
C ASN A 149 -36.01 16.03 25.38
N LEU A 150 -37.04 15.42 25.97
CA LEU A 150 -37.92 14.47 25.26
C LEU A 150 -38.56 15.10 24.03
N LYS A 151 -39.03 16.35 24.12
CA LYS A 151 -39.66 17.04 22.98
C LYS A 151 -38.70 17.17 21.79
N VAL A 152 -37.42 17.38 22.06
CA VAL A 152 -36.39 17.48 21.01
C VAL A 152 -36.08 16.09 20.45
N LEU A 153 -35.81 15.13 21.34
CA LEU A 153 -35.44 13.76 20.97
C LEU A 153 -36.56 13.01 20.26
N GLU A 154 -37.83 13.36 20.49
CA GLU A 154 -38.98 12.72 19.86
C GLU A 154 -38.86 12.70 18.32
N SER A 155 -38.50 13.84 17.73
CA SER A 155 -38.32 13.97 16.29
C SER A 155 -37.17 13.11 15.76
N GLU A 156 -36.06 13.05 16.51
CA GLU A 156 -34.88 12.25 16.17
C GLU A 156 -35.16 10.74 16.30
N ILE A 157 -35.90 10.33 17.34
CA ILE A 157 -36.31 8.95 17.53
C ILE A 157 -37.19 8.52 16.36
N ARG A 158 -38.21 9.33 16.00
CA ARG A 158 -39.11 9.06 14.87
C ARG A 158 -38.31 8.88 13.56
N LEU A 159 -37.40 9.80 13.25
CA LEU A 159 -36.56 9.70 12.05
C LEU A 159 -35.65 8.47 12.07
N GLY A 160 -35.04 8.19 13.22
CA GLY A 160 -34.11 7.08 13.37
C GLY A 160 -34.79 5.72 13.28
N VAL A 161 -35.98 5.52 13.85
CA VAL A 161 -36.67 4.20 13.79
C VAL A 161 -37.20 3.88 12.39
N VAL A 162 -37.46 4.89 11.56
CA VAL A 162 -37.91 4.70 10.16
C VAL A 162 -36.78 4.16 9.29
N SER A 163 -35.54 4.59 9.51
CA SER A 163 -34.41 4.25 8.63
C SER A 163 -33.13 3.99 9.40
N GLY A 164 -32.49 2.85 9.10
CA GLY A 164 -31.14 2.53 9.58
C GLY A 164 -30.13 3.63 9.26
N TYR A 165 -30.25 4.25 8.07
CA TYR A 165 -29.39 5.36 7.67
C TYR A 165 -29.54 6.58 8.59
N HIS A 166 -30.77 6.98 8.91
CA HIS A 166 -31.03 8.11 9.80
C HIS A 166 -30.58 7.82 11.23
N ALA A 167 -30.84 6.60 11.74
CA ALA A 167 -30.35 6.19 13.06
C ALA A 167 -28.83 6.28 13.15
N SER A 168 -28.09 5.73 12.18
CA SER A 168 -26.63 5.84 12.14
C SER A 168 -26.19 7.31 12.08
N ARG A 169 -26.85 8.13 11.27
CA ARG A 169 -26.48 9.54 11.11
C ARG A 169 -26.70 10.37 12.39
N ILE A 170 -27.79 10.11 13.11
CA ILE A 170 -28.10 10.79 14.38
C ILE A 170 -27.05 10.43 15.43
N LEU A 171 -26.74 9.14 15.57
CA LEU A 171 -25.70 8.68 16.51
C LEU A 171 -24.32 9.23 16.12
N GLU A 172 -24.00 9.32 14.82
CA GLU A 172 -22.76 9.95 14.32
C GLU A 172 -22.65 11.42 14.74
N ILE A 173 -23.72 12.22 14.53
CA ILE A 173 -23.71 13.66 14.84
C ILE A 173 -23.56 13.91 16.34
N LYS A 174 -24.17 13.06 17.17
CA LYS A 174 -24.14 13.21 18.63
C LYS A 174 -22.87 12.65 19.29
N GLY A 175 -21.95 12.10 18.50
CA GLY A 175 -20.69 11.53 18.96
C GLY A 175 -20.82 10.08 19.42
N LEU A 176 -20.03 9.20 18.79
CA LEU A 176 -19.93 7.79 19.14
C LEU A 176 -18.66 7.52 19.96
N SER A 177 -18.76 6.68 20.98
CA SER A 177 -17.58 6.12 21.66
C SER A 177 -16.82 5.15 20.75
N ALA A 178 -15.55 4.86 21.07
CA ALA A 178 -14.74 3.91 20.29
C ALA A 178 -15.36 2.50 20.26
N ASP A 179 -15.97 2.07 21.36
CA ASP A 179 -16.63 0.77 21.47
C ASP A 179 -17.91 0.70 20.61
N GLU A 180 -18.65 1.81 20.50
CA GLU A 180 -19.82 1.87 19.60
C GLU A 180 -19.43 1.89 18.14
N LYS A 181 -18.37 2.64 17.79
CA LYS A 181 -17.83 2.58 16.43
C LYS A 181 -17.45 1.14 16.09
N THR A 182 -16.88 0.41 17.05
CA THR A 182 -16.56 -1.01 16.90
C THR A 182 -17.82 -1.87 16.69
N SER A 183 -18.87 -1.70 17.51
CA SER A 183 -20.14 -2.40 17.33
C SER A 183 -20.79 -2.11 15.97
N LEU A 184 -20.78 -0.85 15.52
CA LEU A 184 -21.34 -0.46 14.23
C LEU A 184 -20.51 -0.98 13.05
N ILE A 185 -19.18 -1.06 13.19
CA ILE A 185 -18.32 -1.74 12.22
C ILE A 185 -18.72 -3.21 12.13
N GLN A 186 -18.85 -3.91 13.25
CA GLN A 186 -19.21 -5.32 13.28
C GLN A 186 -20.59 -5.58 12.64
N ASP A 187 -21.60 -4.77 12.97
CA ASP A 187 -22.94 -4.85 12.38
C ASP A 187 -22.86 -4.68 10.84
N ARG A 188 -22.05 -3.73 10.38
CA ARG A 188 -21.87 -3.46 8.95
C ARG A 188 -21.13 -4.58 8.23
N ILE A 189 -20.09 -5.15 8.83
CA ILE A 189 -19.38 -6.31 8.28
C ILE A 189 -20.33 -7.53 8.21
N THR A 190 -21.13 -7.75 9.24
CA THR A 190 -22.14 -8.82 9.28
C THR A 190 -23.15 -8.66 8.14
N ALA A 191 -23.67 -7.45 7.95
CA ALA A 191 -24.58 -7.15 6.85
C ALA A 191 -23.93 -7.38 5.47
N LEU A 192 -22.63 -7.11 5.31
CA LEU A 192 -21.90 -7.37 4.06
C LEU A 192 -21.74 -8.88 3.78
N VAL A 193 -21.44 -9.68 4.81
CA VAL A 193 -21.35 -11.14 4.69
C VAL A 193 -22.70 -11.73 4.29
N GLN A 194 -23.80 -11.26 4.90
CA GLN A 194 -25.15 -11.70 4.56
C GLN A 194 -25.57 -11.27 3.15
N ALA A 195 -25.27 -10.04 2.75
CA ALA A 195 -25.69 -9.50 1.45
C ALA A 195 -24.84 -10.01 0.28
N ARG A 196 -23.55 -10.32 0.50
CA ARG A 196 -22.60 -10.73 -0.55
C ARG A 196 -21.71 -11.91 -0.09
N PRO A 197 -22.30 -13.09 0.16
CA PRO A 197 -21.58 -14.24 0.73
C PRO A 197 -20.50 -14.82 -0.21
N GLN A 198 -20.57 -14.56 -1.51
CA GLN A 198 -19.53 -14.99 -2.46
C GLN A 198 -18.25 -14.15 -2.33
N ASP A 199 -18.42 -12.86 -2.02
CA ASP A 199 -17.31 -11.92 -1.91
C ASP A 199 -16.68 -11.98 -0.52
N PHE A 200 -17.49 -12.15 0.54
CA PHE A 200 -17.06 -12.11 1.94
C PHE A 200 -17.38 -13.41 2.67
N ASP A 201 -16.35 -14.06 3.22
CA ASP A 201 -16.48 -15.16 4.17
C ASP A 201 -16.25 -14.68 5.61
N TYR A 202 -16.25 -15.62 6.57
CA TYR A 202 -16.06 -15.30 7.99
C TYR A 202 -14.65 -14.80 8.33
N ASP A 203 -13.64 -14.95 7.45
CA ASP A 203 -12.27 -14.50 7.73
C ASP A 203 -12.18 -12.96 7.76
N ILE A 204 -13.16 -12.26 7.18
CA ILE A 204 -13.25 -10.79 7.31
C ILE A 204 -13.36 -10.33 8.76
N PHE A 205 -13.92 -11.15 9.66
CA PHE A 205 -14.01 -10.81 11.09
C PHE A 205 -12.63 -10.87 11.76
N SER A 206 -11.76 -11.81 11.37
CA SER A 206 -10.37 -11.87 11.81
C SER A 206 -9.61 -10.61 11.36
N GLN A 207 -9.83 -10.19 10.11
CA GLN A 207 -9.22 -8.97 9.59
C GLN A 207 -9.76 -7.70 10.28
N MET A 208 -11.06 -7.67 10.59
CA MET A 208 -11.68 -6.60 11.37
C MET A 208 -11.02 -6.49 12.75
N GLN A 209 -10.85 -7.61 13.46
CA GLN A 209 -10.20 -7.63 14.77
C GLN A 209 -8.76 -7.13 14.69
N GLN A 210 -7.97 -7.65 13.73
CA GLN A 210 -6.60 -7.20 13.50
C GLN A 210 -6.54 -5.68 13.27
N PHE A 211 -7.42 -5.15 12.42
CA PHE A 211 -7.51 -3.72 12.15
C PHE A 211 -7.84 -2.91 13.41
N LEU A 212 -8.83 -3.34 14.20
CA LEU A 212 -9.27 -2.62 15.40
C LEU A 212 -8.21 -2.58 16.50
N VAL A 213 -7.41 -3.65 16.63
CA VAL A 213 -6.29 -3.75 17.58
C VAL A 213 -5.11 -2.89 17.13
N MET A 214 -4.81 -2.87 15.83
CA MET A 214 -3.70 -2.09 15.27
C MET A 214 -3.99 -0.58 15.22
N CYS A 215 -5.27 -0.18 15.15
CA CYS A 215 -5.65 1.23 15.04
C CYS A 215 -5.53 1.96 16.38
N ARG A 216 -4.77 3.06 16.37
CA ARG A 216 -4.68 4.01 17.50
C ARG A 216 -6.00 4.74 17.72
N ASP A 217 -6.21 5.26 18.92
CA ASP A 217 -7.46 5.94 19.28
C ASP A 217 -7.63 7.27 18.55
N GLU A 218 -6.53 7.99 18.32
CA GLU A 218 -6.54 9.23 17.51
C GLU A 218 -7.06 8.95 16.10
N PHE A 219 -6.69 7.79 15.53
CA PHE A 219 -7.17 7.37 14.22
C PHE A 219 -8.68 7.14 14.21
N LYS A 220 -9.20 6.49 15.25
CA LYS A 220 -10.63 6.15 15.42
C LYS A 220 -11.47 7.39 15.70
N VAL A 221 -10.96 8.34 16.49
CA VAL A 221 -11.68 9.57 16.86
C VAL A 221 -11.95 10.43 15.62
N ALA A 222 -10.91 10.67 14.81
CA ALA A 222 -11.00 11.56 13.64
C ALA A 222 -11.87 11.01 12.49
N ARG A 223 -12.19 9.70 12.48
CA ARG A 223 -12.82 9.03 11.34
C ARG A 223 -14.21 8.48 11.68
N GLU A 224 -15.06 8.44 10.67
CA GLU A 224 -16.36 7.80 10.76
C GLU A 224 -16.21 6.27 10.74
N PHE A 225 -17.09 5.57 11.46
CA PHE A 225 -17.10 4.10 11.46
C PHE A 225 -17.27 3.54 10.04
N GLN A 226 -17.99 4.26 9.18
CA GLN A 226 -18.18 3.88 7.79
C GLN A 226 -16.85 3.76 7.06
N GLN A 227 -15.97 4.75 7.22
CA GLN A 227 -14.64 4.78 6.59
C GLN A 227 -13.76 3.65 7.12
N MET A 228 -13.80 3.38 8.42
CA MET A 228 -13.11 2.25 9.03
C MET A 228 -13.60 0.91 8.48
N SER A 229 -14.93 0.71 8.37
CA SER A 229 -15.50 -0.46 7.69
C SER A 229 -15.01 -0.56 6.25
N ARG A 230 -14.88 0.57 5.51
CA ARG A 230 -14.33 0.58 4.15
C ARG A 230 -12.91 0.08 4.08
N ILE A 231 -12.05 0.48 5.01
CA ILE A 231 -10.67 0.01 5.05
C ILE A 231 -10.65 -1.51 5.19
N ILE A 232 -11.41 -2.03 6.14
CA ILE A 232 -11.47 -3.48 6.41
C ILE A 232 -11.93 -4.24 5.16
N TYR A 233 -13.09 -3.92 4.60
CA TYR A 233 -13.61 -4.71 3.48
C TYR A 233 -12.83 -4.49 2.18
N ILE A 234 -12.23 -3.31 1.93
CA ILE A 234 -11.41 -3.08 0.72
C ILE A 234 -10.12 -3.89 0.80
N PHE A 235 -9.44 -3.87 1.95
CA PHE A 235 -8.23 -4.65 2.15
C PHE A 235 -8.50 -6.15 2.00
N TYR A 236 -9.63 -6.61 2.54
CA TYR A 236 -10.02 -8.01 2.45
C TYR A 236 -10.22 -8.43 0.98
N LEU A 237 -10.95 -7.62 0.20
CA LEU A 237 -11.15 -7.86 -1.23
C LEU A 237 -9.83 -7.79 -2.01
N PHE A 238 -8.95 -6.83 -1.70
CA PHE A 238 -7.65 -6.72 -2.35
C PHE A 238 -6.82 -7.98 -2.11
N ARG A 239 -6.75 -8.49 -0.87
CA ARG A 239 -6.06 -9.75 -0.57
C ARG A 239 -6.64 -10.93 -1.35
N LYS A 240 -7.96 -11.08 -1.36
CA LYS A 240 -8.62 -12.18 -2.09
C LYS A 240 -8.34 -12.13 -3.60
N ILE A 241 -8.38 -10.94 -4.20
CA ILE A 241 -8.06 -10.72 -5.62
C ILE A 241 -6.59 -11.00 -5.91
N LEU A 242 -5.68 -10.43 -5.11
CA LEU A 242 -4.24 -10.57 -5.31
C LEU A 242 -3.77 -12.01 -5.08
N ARG A 243 -4.34 -12.73 -4.10
CA ARG A 243 -4.05 -14.15 -3.87
C ARG A 243 -4.47 -14.99 -5.07
N LYS A 244 -5.70 -14.80 -5.57
CA LYS A 244 -6.17 -15.50 -6.78
C LYS A 244 -5.31 -15.18 -8.01
N GLN A 245 -4.88 -13.93 -8.17
CA GLN A 245 -4.00 -13.53 -9.27
C GLN A 245 -2.59 -14.12 -9.11
N GLY A 246 -2.07 -14.21 -7.88
CA GLY A 246 -0.80 -14.84 -7.56
C GLY A 246 -0.81 -16.35 -7.77
N GLU A 247 -1.93 -17.04 -7.52
CA GLU A 247 -2.09 -18.46 -7.83
C GLU A 247 -2.08 -18.74 -9.34
N VAL A 248 -2.73 -17.88 -10.13
CA VAL A 248 -2.77 -18.01 -11.60
C VAL A 248 -1.46 -17.59 -12.26
N SER A 249 -0.74 -16.63 -11.68
CA SER A 249 0.52 -16.12 -12.22
C SER A 249 1.45 -15.67 -11.08
N PRO A 250 2.22 -16.61 -10.50
CA PRO A 250 3.04 -16.36 -9.31
C PRO A 250 4.22 -15.44 -9.56
N ASP A 251 4.78 -15.45 -10.78
CA ASP A 251 5.94 -14.63 -11.14
C ASP A 251 5.58 -13.18 -11.52
N LYS A 252 4.29 -12.81 -11.47
CA LYS A 252 3.78 -11.51 -11.91
C LYS A 252 3.46 -10.60 -10.73
N ARG A 253 3.87 -9.33 -10.83
CA ARG A 253 3.47 -8.29 -9.87
C ARG A 253 2.08 -7.76 -10.22
N HIS A 254 1.14 -8.09 -9.35
CA HIS A 254 -0.24 -7.64 -9.32
C HIS A 254 -0.38 -6.47 -8.35
N LEU A 255 -1.11 -5.44 -8.77
CA LEU A 255 -1.36 -4.25 -7.97
C LEU A 255 -2.84 -3.88 -8.08
N SER A 256 -3.47 -3.64 -6.94
CA SER A 256 -4.84 -3.13 -6.82
C SER A 256 -4.81 -1.73 -6.20
N LEU A 257 -5.43 -0.76 -6.88
CA LEU A 257 -5.49 0.63 -6.43
C LEU A 257 -6.94 1.08 -6.33
N LYS A 258 -7.30 1.75 -5.23
CA LYS A 258 -8.59 2.43 -5.09
C LYS A 258 -8.40 3.80 -4.44
N LEU A 259 -9.04 4.80 -5.03
CA LEU A 259 -9.00 6.20 -4.58
C LEU A 259 -10.41 6.66 -4.25
N LEU A 260 -10.61 7.24 -3.07
CA LEU A 260 -11.91 7.70 -2.57
C LEU A 260 -11.79 9.04 -1.86
N HIS A 261 -12.78 9.90 -2.00
CA HIS A 261 -12.91 11.05 -1.11
C HIS A 261 -13.40 10.61 0.27
N SER A 262 -12.76 11.16 1.30
CA SER A 262 -13.12 10.94 2.69
C SER A 262 -13.17 12.26 3.46
N ARG A 263 -13.78 12.24 4.64
CA ARG A 263 -13.91 13.39 5.52
C ARG A 263 -13.35 13.04 6.89
N LEU A 264 -12.47 13.89 7.40
CA LEU A 264 -11.92 13.81 8.73
C LEU A 264 -12.60 14.82 9.63
N HIS A 265 -13.01 14.38 10.81
CA HIS A 265 -13.59 15.21 11.86
C HIS A 265 -12.48 15.64 12.81
N LEU A 266 -11.93 16.83 12.58
CA LEU A 266 -10.88 17.41 13.41
C LEU A 266 -11.51 18.39 14.43
N PRO A 267 -10.82 18.72 15.54
CA PRO A 267 -11.35 19.64 16.56
C PRO A 267 -11.80 21.00 16.00
N PHE A 268 -11.16 21.45 14.90
CA PHE A 268 -11.43 22.75 14.26
C PHE A 268 -12.37 22.67 13.04
N GLY A 269 -12.97 21.50 12.80
CA GLY A 269 -13.94 21.30 11.71
C GLY A 269 -13.68 20.06 10.86
N THR A 270 -14.50 19.91 9.82
CA THR A 270 -14.39 18.78 8.90
C THR A 270 -13.45 19.08 7.74
N LYS A 271 -12.45 18.22 7.53
CA LYS A 271 -11.50 18.32 6.42
C LYS A 271 -11.77 17.24 5.38
N LYS A 272 -11.79 17.61 4.10
CA LYS A 272 -11.88 16.64 3.01
C LYS A 272 -10.48 16.19 2.61
N VAL A 273 -10.31 14.89 2.41
CA VAL A 273 -9.03 14.27 2.07
C VAL A 273 -9.22 13.21 1.00
N LEU A 274 -8.14 12.87 0.29
CA LEU A 274 -8.12 11.74 -0.63
C LEU A 274 -7.58 10.51 0.10
N SER A 275 -8.44 9.51 0.27
CA SER A 275 -8.06 8.20 0.79
C SER A 275 -7.56 7.30 -0.34
N MET A 276 -6.43 6.67 -0.11
CA MET A 276 -5.75 5.79 -1.04
C MET A 276 -5.63 4.40 -0.44
N PHE A 277 -6.04 3.40 -1.20
CA PHE A 277 -5.91 1.99 -0.87
C PHE A 277 -5.02 1.36 -1.93
N VAL A 278 -3.93 0.74 -1.51
CA VAL A 278 -3.00 0.03 -2.38
C VAL A 278 -2.85 -1.40 -1.86
N GLY A 279 -3.01 -2.37 -2.74
CA GLY A 279 -2.64 -3.76 -2.48
C GLY A 279 -1.61 -4.20 -3.51
N VAL A 280 -0.51 -4.82 -3.08
CA VAL A 280 0.55 -5.32 -3.97
C VAL A 280 1.04 -6.67 -3.46
N ASN A 281 1.35 -7.60 -4.37
CA ASN A 281 2.10 -8.81 -4.01
C ASN A 281 3.60 -8.57 -4.16
N LEU A 282 4.37 -9.06 -3.19
CA LEU A 282 5.82 -9.00 -3.18
C LEU A 282 6.36 -10.30 -3.79
N LEU A 283 7.20 -10.17 -4.83
CA LEU A 283 7.74 -11.33 -5.54
C LEU A 283 8.95 -11.91 -4.80
N LYS A 284 9.81 -11.03 -4.28
CA LYS A 284 11.02 -11.37 -3.53
C LYS A 284 10.87 -10.99 -2.07
N GLU A 285 11.53 -11.72 -1.19
CA GLU A 285 11.51 -11.47 0.27
C GLU A 285 12.11 -10.12 0.69
N ASN A 286 12.82 -9.42 -0.20
CA ASN A 286 13.52 -8.18 0.09
C ASN A 286 12.89 -6.96 -0.58
N GLU A 287 11.68 -7.14 -1.10
CA GLU A 287 10.93 -6.03 -1.66
C GLU A 287 10.33 -5.19 -0.54
N ILE A 288 10.57 -3.89 -0.59
CA ILE A 288 10.02 -2.93 0.36
C ILE A 288 9.10 -1.96 -0.38
N PHE A 289 7.91 -1.77 0.18
CA PHE A 289 6.96 -0.77 -0.27
C PHE A 289 6.31 -0.11 0.95
N GLU A 290 6.39 1.22 1.05
CA GLU A 290 6.21 1.98 2.29
C GLU A 290 5.51 3.31 1.98
N GLN A 291 5.12 4.03 3.04
CA GLN A 291 4.49 5.35 2.93
C GLN A 291 5.25 6.30 2.00
N ARG A 292 6.59 6.31 2.08
CA ARG A 292 7.46 7.21 1.29
C ARG A 292 7.31 6.97 -0.22
N HIS A 293 7.21 5.71 -0.64
CA HIS A 293 7.03 5.32 -2.04
C HIS A 293 5.68 5.80 -2.56
N LEU A 294 4.61 5.53 -1.79
CA LEU A 294 3.28 5.99 -2.16
C LEU A 294 3.18 7.52 -2.23
N LEU A 295 3.76 8.22 -1.26
CA LEU A 295 3.72 9.68 -1.22
C LEU A 295 4.48 10.31 -2.40
N LYS A 296 5.67 9.79 -2.73
CA LYS A 296 6.50 10.31 -3.82
C LYS A 296 5.85 10.10 -5.18
N ALA A 297 5.25 8.93 -5.42
CA ALA A 297 4.48 8.67 -6.64
C ALA A 297 3.36 9.69 -6.85
N ILE A 298 2.69 10.15 -5.79
CA ILE A 298 1.67 11.19 -5.92
C ILE A 298 2.29 12.57 -6.13
N GLN A 299 3.39 12.87 -5.42
CA GLN A 299 4.09 14.14 -5.52
C GLN A 299 4.65 14.41 -6.92
N ASN A 300 4.96 13.35 -7.69
CA ASN A 300 5.33 13.47 -9.11
C ASN A 300 4.20 14.09 -9.97
N HIS A 301 2.94 13.88 -9.59
CA HIS A 301 1.78 14.49 -10.27
C HIS A 301 1.32 15.78 -9.58
N PHE A 302 1.44 15.85 -8.25
CA PHE A 302 1.01 16.98 -7.42
C PHE A 302 2.07 17.32 -6.36
N PRO A 303 3.05 18.18 -6.68
CA PRO A 303 4.22 18.44 -5.81
C PRO A 303 3.89 18.97 -4.42
N THR A 304 2.74 19.62 -4.26
CA THR A 304 2.31 20.22 -2.98
C THR A 304 1.58 19.23 -2.07
N VAL A 305 1.38 17.98 -2.50
CA VAL A 305 0.63 16.99 -1.72
C VAL A 305 1.39 16.55 -0.47
N ARG A 306 0.64 16.45 0.64
CA ARG A 306 1.12 16.02 1.95
C ARG A 306 0.28 14.87 2.47
N ALA A 307 0.92 13.96 3.20
CA ALA A 307 0.23 12.92 3.94
C ALA A 307 -0.40 13.52 5.21
N ILE A 308 -1.60 13.07 5.57
CA ILE A 308 -2.20 13.38 6.86
C ILE A 308 -1.44 12.63 7.94
N GLU A 309 -1.08 13.32 9.03
CA GLU A 309 -0.42 12.71 10.18
C GLU A 309 -1.28 11.57 10.76
N ASP A 310 -0.61 10.49 11.16
CA ASP A 310 -1.24 9.27 11.69
C ASP A 310 -2.30 8.64 10.79
N SER A 311 -2.33 8.94 9.47
CA SER A 311 -3.26 8.31 8.52
C SER A 311 -2.73 7.05 7.85
N PHE A 312 -1.42 6.82 7.92
CA PHE A 312 -0.79 5.67 7.30
C PHE A 312 -1.10 4.40 8.07
N PHE A 313 -1.64 3.41 7.37
CA PHE A 313 -1.93 2.10 7.92
C PHE A 313 -1.45 1.02 6.96
N VAL A 314 -0.67 0.08 7.49
CA VAL A 314 -0.12 -1.03 6.74
C VAL A 314 -0.57 -2.34 7.35
N ASN A 315 -1.03 -3.26 6.51
CA ASN A 315 -1.30 -4.64 6.89
C ASN A 315 -0.48 -5.56 5.98
N GLU A 316 0.59 -6.08 6.57
CA GLU A 316 1.45 -7.11 6.02
C GLU A 316 1.11 -8.43 6.71
N ASN A 317 0.79 -9.45 5.92
CA ASN A 317 0.68 -10.80 6.43
C ASN A 317 1.87 -11.61 5.91
N ARG A 318 2.66 -12.16 6.83
CA ARG A 318 3.92 -12.84 6.50
C ARG A 318 3.70 -14.09 5.65
N ASP A 319 2.51 -14.68 5.73
CA ASP A 319 2.22 -15.96 5.08
C ASP A 319 1.88 -15.82 3.59
N ASP A 320 1.31 -14.70 3.14
CA ASP A 320 0.82 -14.54 1.76
C ASP A 320 1.58 -13.53 0.90
N ARG A 321 2.65 -12.93 1.43
CA ARG A 321 3.49 -11.92 0.74
C ARG A 321 2.66 -10.80 0.07
N ILE A 322 1.47 -10.52 0.60
CA ILE A 322 0.60 -9.45 0.12
C ILE A 322 0.67 -8.30 1.11
N LEU A 323 1.03 -7.14 0.59
CA LEU A 323 1.06 -5.89 1.33
C LEU A 323 -0.16 -5.05 0.97
N THR A 324 -0.89 -4.62 1.99
CA THR A 324 -1.99 -3.66 1.84
C THR A 324 -1.70 -2.40 2.62
N ILE A 325 -1.77 -1.26 1.94
CA ILE A 325 -1.47 0.07 2.46
C ILE A 325 -2.69 0.97 2.32
N TYR A 326 -2.93 1.75 3.35
CA TYR A 326 -3.88 2.84 3.39
C TYR A 326 -3.15 4.13 3.75
N LEU A 327 -3.45 5.20 3.02
CA LEU A 327 -2.89 6.52 3.26
C LEU A 327 -3.94 7.58 2.93
N GLU A 328 -3.96 8.67 3.69
CA GLU A 328 -4.75 9.85 3.36
C GLU A 328 -3.82 11.00 3.00
N VAL A 329 -4.18 11.71 1.94
CA VAL A 329 -3.40 12.83 1.44
C VAL A 329 -4.27 14.06 1.19
N GLU A 330 -3.62 15.22 1.29
CA GLU A 330 -4.20 16.53 1.03
C GLU A 330 -3.30 17.36 0.13
N LYS A 331 -3.90 18.29 -0.60
CA LYS A 331 -3.14 19.28 -1.36
C LYS A 331 -2.62 20.36 -0.41
N GLY A 332 -1.40 20.86 -0.66
CA GLY A 332 -0.77 21.88 0.19
C GLY A 332 -1.46 23.24 0.15
N ASP A 333 -2.31 23.49 -0.84
CA ASP A 333 -3.18 24.67 -0.94
C ASP A 333 -4.50 24.51 -0.16
N GLY A 334 -4.76 23.33 0.42
CA GLY A 334 -6.01 23.00 1.10
C GLY A 334 -7.19 22.73 0.16
N GLY A 335 -6.95 22.67 -1.16
CA GLY A 335 -7.96 22.42 -2.16
C GLY A 335 -8.40 20.95 -2.24
N ASP A 336 -9.62 20.72 -2.75
CA ASP A 336 -10.15 19.38 -3.00
C ASP A 336 -9.53 18.75 -4.27
N PHE A 337 -9.45 17.42 -4.30
CA PHE A 337 -9.15 16.68 -5.53
C PHE A 337 -10.41 16.60 -6.42
N SER A 338 -10.28 17.03 -7.67
CA SER A 338 -11.35 16.93 -8.67
C SER A 338 -11.53 15.49 -9.16
N ILE A 339 -12.69 15.22 -9.76
CA ILE A 339 -13.03 13.91 -10.30
C ILE A 339 -12.07 13.52 -11.44
N ASP A 340 -11.67 14.48 -12.27
CA ASP A 340 -10.79 14.21 -13.42
C ASP A 340 -9.34 13.95 -12.98
N GLU A 341 -8.85 14.66 -11.96
CA GLU A 341 -7.56 14.36 -11.33
C GLU A 341 -7.53 12.92 -10.79
N ILE A 342 -8.60 12.49 -10.09
CA ILE A 342 -8.70 11.13 -9.56
C ILE A 342 -8.77 10.09 -10.68
N LYS A 343 -9.50 10.36 -11.77
CA LYS A 343 -9.53 9.48 -12.95
C LYS A 343 -8.15 9.35 -13.58
N ASN A 344 -7.39 10.44 -13.67
CA ASN A 344 -6.04 10.40 -14.21
C ASN A 344 -5.11 9.58 -13.31
N LEU A 345 -5.13 9.84 -11.99
CA LEU A 345 -4.35 9.09 -11.01
C LEU A 345 -4.66 7.58 -11.06
N ARG A 346 -5.92 7.18 -11.23
CA ARG A 346 -6.29 5.76 -11.38
C ARG A 346 -5.67 5.09 -12.61
N LYS A 347 -5.36 5.84 -13.68
CA LYS A 347 -4.74 5.30 -14.89
C LYS A 347 -3.22 5.21 -14.77
N VAL A 348 -2.58 6.23 -14.20
CA VAL A 348 -1.11 6.36 -14.22
C VAL A 348 -0.45 5.68 -13.02
N LEU A 349 -1.00 5.87 -11.81
CA LEU A 349 -0.38 5.37 -10.58
C LEU A 349 -0.12 3.85 -10.57
N PRO A 350 -0.99 2.96 -11.09
CA PRO A 350 -0.72 1.53 -10.99
C PRO A 350 0.61 1.10 -11.61
N ASN A 351 1.02 1.70 -12.73
CA ASN A 351 2.29 1.37 -13.38
C ASN A 351 3.47 1.98 -12.64
N GLU A 352 3.33 3.22 -12.17
CA GLU A 352 4.36 3.93 -11.42
C GLU A 352 4.65 3.27 -10.06
N LEU A 353 3.61 2.90 -9.32
CA LEU A 353 3.74 2.21 -8.03
C LEU A 353 4.38 0.83 -8.19
N LYS A 354 4.15 0.14 -9.32
CA LYS A 354 4.87 -1.11 -9.61
C LYS A 354 6.37 -0.90 -9.80
N SER A 355 6.80 0.23 -10.38
CA SER A 355 8.22 0.57 -10.55
C SER A 355 8.90 1.09 -9.28
N GLN A 356 8.14 1.59 -8.30
CA GLN A 356 8.70 2.16 -7.05
C GLN A 356 8.85 1.16 -5.90
N VAL A 357 8.61 -0.13 -6.12
CA VAL A 357 8.94 -1.14 -5.09
C VAL A 357 10.45 -1.30 -5.05
N GLU A 358 11.04 -0.90 -3.93
CA GLU A 358 12.49 -0.98 -3.71
C GLU A 358 12.90 -2.45 -3.52
N HIS A 359 14.05 -2.82 -4.08
CA HIS A 359 14.69 -4.10 -3.80
C HIS A 359 15.89 -3.85 -2.91
N LEU A 360 15.79 -4.24 -1.64
CA LEU A 360 16.98 -4.28 -0.79
C LEU A 360 17.87 -5.44 -1.25
N LEU A 361 19.09 -5.12 -1.67
CA LEU A 361 20.15 -6.10 -1.74
C LEU A 361 20.50 -6.49 -0.31
N ARG A 362 20.10 -7.68 0.14
CA ARG A 362 20.66 -8.22 1.39
C ARG A 362 22.17 -8.30 1.21
N PRO A 363 22.98 -7.99 2.25
CA PRO A 363 24.40 -8.26 2.21
C PRO A 363 24.61 -9.70 1.79
N VAL A 364 25.31 -9.91 0.68
CA VAL A 364 25.75 -11.24 0.29
C VAL A 364 26.76 -11.64 1.34
N PHE A 365 26.39 -12.55 2.25
CA PHE A 365 27.32 -13.17 3.18
C PHE A 365 28.20 -14.16 2.41
N MET A 366 28.97 -13.66 1.43
CA MET A 366 30.16 -14.35 0.95
C MET A 366 31.31 -13.84 1.81
N PRO A 367 32.02 -14.70 2.57
CA PRO A 367 33.30 -14.30 3.13
C PRO A 367 34.15 -13.76 1.98
N ARG A 368 34.66 -12.53 2.14
CA ARG A 368 35.46 -11.83 1.13
C ARG A 368 36.45 -12.81 0.53
N ASN A 369 36.53 -12.87 -0.80
CA ASN A 369 37.49 -13.74 -1.46
C ASN A 369 38.91 -13.23 -1.12
N GLU A 370 39.51 -13.82 -0.10
CA GLU A 370 40.83 -13.46 0.39
C GLU A 370 41.90 -13.57 -0.70
N GLU A 371 41.73 -14.51 -1.64
CA GLU A 371 42.62 -14.65 -2.78
C GLU A 371 42.51 -13.46 -3.73
N GLU A 372 41.30 -12.93 -3.94
CA GLU A 372 41.07 -11.76 -4.78
C GLU A 372 41.63 -10.49 -4.12
N VAL A 373 41.41 -10.31 -2.81
CA VAL A 373 41.99 -9.19 -2.05
C VAL A 373 43.52 -9.25 -2.12
N MET A 374 44.12 -10.43 -1.91
CA MET A 374 45.57 -10.61 -2.02
C MET A 374 46.08 -10.41 -3.45
N ARG A 375 45.36 -10.88 -4.47
CA ARG A 375 45.68 -10.65 -5.88
C ARG A 375 45.69 -9.16 -6.19
N ASN A 376 44.66 -8.43 -5.76
CA ASN A 376 44.55 -6.98 -5.94
C ASN A 376 45.68 -6.22 -5.23
N ILE A 377 46.03 -6.62 -4.00
CA ILE A 377 47.17 -6.07 -3.27
C ILE A 377 48.48 -6.28 -4.04
N ILE A 378 48.71 -7.49 -4.58
CA ILE A 378 49.91 -7.81 -5.37
C ILE A 378 49.94 -6.98 -6.65
N THR A 379 48.83 -6.90 -7.37
CA THR A 379 48.68 -6.09 -8.60
C THR A 379 49.01 -4.63 -8.34
N LEU A 380 48.42 -4.02 -7.30
CA LEU A 380 48.69 -2.63 -6.93
C LEU A 380 50.14 -2.43 -6.47
N SER A 381 50.71 -3.38 -5.73
CA SER A 381 52.11 -3.33 -5.32
C SER A 381 53.06 -3.34 -6.53
N GLN A 382 52.76 -4.10 -7.58
CA GLN A 382 53.57 -4.13 -8.81
C GLN A 382 53.56 -2.80 -9.59
N GLN A 383 52.51 -1.97 -9.42
CA GLN A 383 52.44 -0.64 -10.04
C GLN A 383 53.38 0.38 -9.40
N LEU A 384 53.79 0.18 -8.14
CA LEU A 384 54.72 1.05 -7.42
C LEU A 384 56.18 0.65 -7.72
N LYS A 385 56.79 1.31 -8.71
CA LYS A 385 58.16 1.06 -9.20
C LYS A 385 59.18 2.12 -8.76
N TYR A 386 58.74 3.32 -8.39
CA TYR A 386 59.58 4.44 -8.00
C TYR A 386 59.19 5.01 -6.63
N VAL A 387 60.14 5.63 -5.92
CA VAL A 387 59.93 6.16 -4.55
C VAL A 387 58.90 7.31 -4.51
N ASN A 388 58.72 8.00 -5.64
CA ASN A 388 57.79 9.10 -5.80
C ASN A 388 56.47 8.68 -6.45
N ASP A 389 56.23 7.37 -6.64
CA ASP A 389 54.95 6.92 -7.15
C ASP A 389 53.83 7.26 -6.17
N ILE A 390 52.74 7.79 -6.72
CA ILE A 390 51.53 8.08 -5.96
C ILE A 390 50.85 6.79 -5.47
N PRO A 391 50.22 6.81 -4.28
CA PRO A 391 49.45 5.68 -3.76
C PRO A 391 48.44 5.14 -4.79
N GLN A 392 48.28 3.83 -4.82
CA GLN A 392 47.36 3.12 -5.71
C GLN A 392 46.15 2.64 -4.92
N VAL A 393 44.95 2.81 -5.45
CA VAL A 393 43.70 2.44 -4.79
C VAL A 393 42.80 1.62 -5.71
N ILE A 394 42.18 0.58 -5.17
CA ILE A 394 41.00 -0.08 -5.74
C ILE A 394 39.83 0.18 -4.80
N ILE A 395 38.71 0.65 -5.37
CA ILE A 395 37.46 0.87 -4.63
C ILE A 395 36.40 -0.04 -5.24
N SER A 396 35.82 -0.90 -4.40
CA SER A 396 34.75 -1.81 -4.76
C SER A 396 33.56 -1.59 -3.85
N PHE A 397 32.35 -1.57 -4.40
CA PHE A 397 31.13 -1.54 -3.60
C PHE A 397 30.97 -2.86 -2.81
N ASP A 398 30.65 -2.76 -1.52
CA ASP A 398 30.56 -3.90 -0.59
C ASP A 398 29.09 -4.17 -0.22
N GLU A 399 28.41 -3.16 0.33
CA GLU A 399 27.09 -3.35 0.94
C GLU A 399 26.29 -2.03 0.94
N GLN A 400 24.95 -2.14 0.85
CA GLN A 400 24.01 -1.06 1.16
C GLN A 400 23.14 -1.47 2.35
N THR A 401 23.05 -0.58 3.32
CA THR A 401 22.10 -0.66 4.45
C THR A 401 21.03 0.43 4.30
N ASP A 402 20.03 0.42 5.19
CA ASP A 402 18.95 1.41 5.20
C ASP A 402 19.44 2.86 5.33
N ALA A 403 20.61 3.07 5.93
CA ALA A 403 21.18 4.40 6.17
C ALA A 403 22.52 4.66 5.47
N ASP A 404 23.38 3.64 5.31
CA ASP A 404 24.76 3.80 4.86
C ASP A 404 25.08 2.91 3.64
N LEU A 405 25.88 3.46 2.71
CA LEU A 405 26.58 2.75 1.64
C LEU A 405 27.99 2.41 2.08
N SER A 406 28.45 1.21 1.79
CA SER A 406 29.74 0.70 2.19
C SER A 406 30.59 0.29 1.00
N PHE A 407 31.84 0.75 1.01
CA PHE A 407 32.85 0.43 0.00
C PHE A 407 34.04 -0.26 0.65
N THR A 408 34.56 -1.30 0.01
CA THR A 408 35.87 -1.87 0.33
C THR A 408 36.94 -1.12 -0.44
N VAL A 409 37.92 -0.59 0.28
CA VAL A 409 39.03 0.16 -0.27
C VAL A 409 40.33 -0.58 0.00
N ILE A 410 41.05 -0.90 -1.07
CA ILE A 410 42.41 -1.46 -1.02
C ILE A 410 43.38 -0.36 -1.43
N LEU A 411 44.16 0.14 -0.49
CA LEU A 411 45.16 1.19 -0.68
C LEU A 411 46.57 0.59 -0.56
N VAL A 412 47.44 0.85 -1.53
CA VAL A 412 48.87 0.50 -1.45
C VAL A 412 49.72 1.75 -1.65
N ARG A 413 50.66 2.00 -0.73
CA ARG A 413 51.56 3.17 -0.79
C ARG A 413 52.97 2.83 -0.32
N ILE A 414 53.92 3.74 -0.60
CA ILE A 414 55.30 3.62 -0.13
C ILE A 414 55.43 4.40 1.19
N LEU A 415 55.92 3.73 2.24
CA LEU A 415 56.23 4.40 3.51
C LEU A 415 57.60 5.06 3.43
N LYS A 416 57.63 6.40 3.47
CA LYS A 416 58.87 7.18 3.64
C LYS A 416 59.18 7.32 5.14
N PRO A 417 60.43 7.63 5.53
CA PRO A 417 60.81 7.75 6.94
C PRO A 417 59.96 8.76 7.74
N GLU A 418 59.45 9.80 7.07
CA GLU A 418 58.62 10.86 7.66
C GLU A 418 57.11 10.61 7.48
N SER A 419 56.71 9.52 6.82
CA SER A 419 55.30 9.22 6.55
C SER A 419 54.58 8.72 7.81
N LEU A 420 53.46 9.37 8.16
CA LEU A 420 52.55 8.88 9.19
C LEU A 420 51.86 7.59 8.74
N LEU A 421 51.59 6.70 9.70
CA LEU A 421 50.76 5.51 9.47
C LEU A 421 49.33 5.90 9.07
N ILE A 422 48.70 5.06 8.25
CA ILE A 422 47.38 5.36 7.68
C ILE A 422 46.32 5.57 8.77
N GLN A 423 46.37 4.80 9.86
CA GLN A 423 45.44 4.94 10.99
C GLN A 423 45.50 6.32 11.63
N LYS A 424 46.69 6.92 11.73
CA LYS A 424 46.85 8.27 12.29
C LYS A 424 46.28 9.32 11.34
N LEU A 425 46.53 9.18 10.03
CA LEU A 425 45.98 10.08 9.02
C LEU A 425 44.44 10.11 9.04
N PHE A 426 43.80 8.95 9.15
CA PHE A 426 42.33 8.88 9.24
C PHE A 426 41.78 9.37 10.59
N HIS A 427 42.52 9.21 11.70
CA HIS A 427 42.11 9.72 13.00
C HIS A 427 42.19 11.26 13.08
N ASP A 428 43.24 11.83 12.50
CA ASP A 428 43.48 13.28 12.53
C ASP A 428 42.64 14.04 11.49
N ALA A 429 42.08 13.34 10.50
CA ALA A 429 41.29 13.95 9.45
C ALA A 429 39.84 14.19 9.88
N LYS A 430 39.36 15.42 9.68
CA LYS A 430 37.94 15.77 9.80
C LYS A 430 37.21 15.38 8.52
N THR A 431 36.80 14.12 8.40
CA THR A 431 36.07 13.61 7.23
C THR A 431 34.64 13.21 7.58
N GLY A 432 33.75 13.25 6.59
CA GLY A 432 32.40 12.71 6.70
C GLY A 432 32.34 11.18 6.57
N LEU A 433 33.48 10.54 6.32
CA LEU A 433 33.61 9.13 5.97
C LEU A 433 33.90 8.30 7.22
N LYS A 434 33.04 7.32 7.53
CA LYS A 434 33.30 6.37 8.62
C LYS A 434 34.30 5.33 8.14
N PHE A 435 35.48 5.31 8.75
CA PHE A 435 36.58 4.41 8.40
C PHE A 435 36.64 3.22 9.36
N PHE A 436 36.58 2.00 8.82
CA PHE A 436 36.75 0.76 9.57
C PHE A 436 37.94 -0.02 9.01
N PRO A 437 39.11 -0.01 9.70
CA PRO A 437 40.27 -0.74 9.24
C PRO A 437 40.02 -2.25 9.37
N ASP A 438 40.30 -2.99 8.29
CA ASP A 438 40.28 -4.46 8.31
C ASP A 438 41.71 -4.97 8.49
N ARG A 439 42.62 -4.61 7.57
CA ARG A 439 44.01 -5.08 7.59
C ARG A 439 45.01 -4.01 7.18
N ILE A 440 46.18 -4.06 7.82
CA ILE A 440 47.36 -3.29 7.44
C ILE A 440 48.54 -4.24 7.38
N ARG A 441 49.19 -4.35 6.22
CA ARG A 441 50.33 -5.23 6.00
C ARG A 441 51.42 -4.53 5.21
N LYS A 442 52.67 -4.93 5.46
CA LYS A 442 53.80 -4.52 4.61
C LYS A 442 53.96 -5.53 3.49
N VAL A 443 53.92 -5.07 2.23
CA VAL A 443 53.88 -5.92 1.03
C VAL A 443 55.12 -5.67 0.18
N GLY A 444 56.24 -6.24 0.63
CA GLY A 444 57.53 -6.13 -0.04
C GLY A 444 58.25 -4.80 0.21
N MET A 445 59.42 -4.68 -0.42
CA MET A 445 60.34 -3.55 -0.26
C MET A 445 60.70 -2.97 -1.62
N LEU A 446 60.58 -1.67 -1.78
CA LEU A 446 61.10 -0.97 -2.94
C LEU A 446 62.60 -0.68 -2.75
N ARG A 447 63.42 -1.13 -3.71
CA ARG A 447 64.89 -0.99 -3.68
C ARG A 447 65.53 -1.46 -2.36
N LYS A 448 64.93 -2.46 -1.71
CA LYS A 448 65.34 -2.98 -0.39
C LYS A 448 65.38 -1.95 0.76
N ARG A 449 64.85 -0.73 0.55
CA ARG A 449 64.93 0.38 1.54
C ARG A 449 63.57 0.89 1.99
N TYR A 450 62.60 1.00 1.09
CA TYR A 450 61.30 1.61 1.40
C TYR A 450 60.20 0.53 1.44
N PRO A 451 59.58 0.26 2.60
CA PRO A 451 58.50 -0.71 2.69
C PRO A 451 57.24 -0.19 1.97
N LYS A 452 56.53 -1.09 1.29
CA LYS A 452 55.20 -0.80 0.77
C LYS A 452 54.17 -1.20 1.82
N GLU A 453 53.24 -0.31 2.12
CA GLU A 453 52.12 -0.54 3.03
C GLU A 453 50.85 -0.78 2.22
N ALA A 454 50.20 -1.91 2.43
CA ALA A 454 48.87 -2.22 1.93
C ALA A 454 47.86 -2.14 3.08
N THR A 455 46.78 -1.40 2.85
CA THR A 455 45.70 -1.17 3.80
C THR A 455 44.40 -1.58 3.14
N VAL A 456 43.65 -2.47 3.78
CA VAL A 456 42.28 -2.82 3.40
C VAL A 456 41.36 -2.28 4.48
N PHE A 457 40.36 -1.52 4.08
CA PHE A 457 39.41 -0.91 5.00
C PHE A 457 38.05 -0.74 4.35
N ARG A 458 37.04 -0.58 5.20
CA ARG A 458 35.68 -0.26 4.77
C ARG A 458 35.43 1.23 4.98
N ALA A 459 34.92 1.88 3.94
CA ALA A 459 34.51 3.27 3.92
C ALA A 459 32.98 3.34 3.86
N CYS A 460 32.34 3.95 4.85
CA CYS A 460 30.89 4.11 4.87
C CYS A 460 30.46 5.57 4.68
N LEU A 461 29.44 5.78 3.86
CA LEU A 461 28.83 7.05 3.52
C LEU A 461 27.31 7.01 3.73
N PRO A 462 26.65 8.11 4.14
CA PRO A 462 25.19 8.16 4.22
C PRO A 462 24.54 7.99 2.83
N ASN A 463 23.54 7.12 2.68
CA ASN A 463 22.93 6.80 1.39
C ASN A 463 22.05 7.94 0.80
N ILE A 464 21.47 8.78 1.66
CA ILE A 464 20.46 9.80 1.30
C ILE A 464 20.97 10.76 0.21
N ALA A 465 22.25 11.15 0.26
CA ALA A 465 22.85 12.09 -0.69
C ALA A 465 23.04 11.51 -2.11
N PHE A 466 22.85 10.20 -2.26
CA PHE A 466 23.10 9.44 -3.48
C PHE A 466 21.85 8.72 -4.00
N LEU A 467 20.69 8.88 -3.34
CA LEU A 467 19.41 8.34 -3.82
C LEU A 467 18.88 9.14 -5.02
N ARG A 468 18.42 8.42 -6.04
CA ARG A 468 17.78 8.98 -7.24
C ARG A 468 16.26 9.11 -7.04
N SER A 469 15.57 9.69 -8.03
CA SER A 469 14.11 9.89 -7.98
C SER A 469 13.32 8.57 -7.91
N ASP A 470 13.86 7.49 -8.45
CA ASP A 470 13.31 6.12 -8.43
C ASP A 470 13.78 5.29 -7.23
N HIS A 471 14.48 5.89 -6.26
CA HIS A 471 15.05 5.23 -5.09
C HIS A 471 16.22 4.27 -5.37
N THR A 472 16.76 4.25 -6.58
CA THR A 472 18.05 3.59 -6.84
C THR A 472 19.21 4.45 -6.32
N VAL A 473 20.33 3.80 -6.00
CA VAL A 473 21.52 4.48 -5.49
C VAL A 473 22.50 4.76 -6.60
N ASP A 474 22.96 6.01 -6.71
CA ASP A 474 24.06 6.41 -7.57
C ASP A 474 25.42 6.01 -6.96
N LEU A 475 25.82 4.77 -7.23
CA LEU A 475 27.08 4.21 -6.75
C LEU A 475 28.30 4.95 -7.30
N TYR A 476 28.21 5.57 -8.47
CA TYR A 476 29.32 6.32 -9.04
C TYR A 476 29.57 7.61 -8.27
N LYS A 477 28.52 8.40 -8.04
CA LYS A 477 28.60 9.63 -7.25
C LYS A 477 29.10 9.33 -5.83
N ALA A 478 28.60 8.25 -5.22
CA ALA A 478 29.08 7.79 -3.92
C ALA A 478 30.58 7.41 -3.96
N ARG A 479 31.03 6.70 -5.00
CA ARG A 479 32.44 6.34 -5.20
C ARG A 479 33.33 7.57 -5.41
N GLN A 480 32.88 8.58 -6.14
CA GLN A 480 33.62 9.83 -6.32
C GLN A 480 33.78 10.59 -5.00
N GLU A 481 32.76 10.56 -4.14
CA GLU A 481 32.87 11.11 -2.79
C GLU A 481 33.92 10.35 -1.96
N VAL A 482 33.95 9.00 -2.03
CA VAL A 482 35.01 8.21 -1.38
C VAL A 482 36.40 8.66 -1.87
N ILE A 483 36.61 8.83 -3.18
CA ILE A 483 37.90 9.28 -3.72
C ILE A 483 38.26 10.68 -3.23
N THR A 484 37.29 11.59 -3.25
CA THR A 484 37.47 12.98 -2.83
C THR A 484 37.88 13.05 -1.36
N GLU A 485 37.23 12.28 -0.50
CA GLU A 485 37.60 12.19 0.92
C GLU A 485 38.97 11.52 1.11
N LEU A 486 39.29 10.47 0.35
CA LEU A 486 40.62 9.84 0.39
C LEU A 486 41.73 10.80 -0.02
N GLN A 487 41.49 11.63 -1.04
CA GLN A 487 42.44 12.64 -1.50
C GLN A 487 42.66 13.74 -0.46
N LYS A 488 41.62 14.12 0.30
CA LYS A 488 41.76 15.06 1.44
C LYS A 488 42.64 14.50 2.56
N ILE A 489 42.59 13.19 2.80
CA ILE A 489 43.32 12.54 3.90
C ILE A 489 44.78 12.24 3.52
N ILE A 490 45.00 11.66 2.33
CA ILE A 490 46.28 11.04 1.95
C ILE A 490 47.03 11.89 0.92
N GLY A 491 46.35 12.85 0.28
CA GLY A 491 46.84 13.57 -0.90
C GLY A 491 46.50 12.84 -2.18
N GLU A 492 47.23 13.14 -3.26
CA GLU A 492 46.95 12.57 -4.58
C GLU A 492 47.03 11.03 -4.59
N VAL A 493 45.96 10.38 -5.05
CA VAL A 493 45.87 8.91 -5.18
C VAL A 493 45.50 8.52 -6.60
N ARG A 494 46.11 7.45 -7.11
CA ARG A 494 45.74 6.85 -8.40
C ARG A 494 44.66 5.80 -8.20
N ASP A 495 43.53 6.04 -8.85
CA ASP A 495 42.42 5.12 -8.89
C ASP A 495 42.63 4.07 -10.01
N PHE A 496 42.98 2.85 -9.62
CA PHE A 496 43.36 1.79 -10.55
C PHE A 496 42.18 1.29 -11.41
N ASN A 497 40.99 1.13 -10.82
CA ASN A 497 39.79 0.73 -11.55
C ASN A 497 38.95 1.93 -12.04
N GLY A 498 39.28 3.15 -11.61
CA GLY A 498 38.57 4.37 -11.99
C GLY A 498 38.64 4.75 -13.45
N GLY A 499 39.76 4.47 -14.14
CA GLY A 499 39.92 4.81 -15.56
C GLY A 499 38.92 4.06 -16.44
N MET A 500 38.75 2.76 -16.19
CA MET A 500 37.77 1.94 -16.91
C MET A 500 36.33 2.39 -16.62
N ILE A 501 35.99 2.64 -15.35
CA ILE A 501 34.65 3.11 -14.94
C ILE A 501 34.34 4.49 -15.54
N SER A 502 35.32 5.40 -15.54
CA SER A 502 35.16 6.75 -16.13
C SER A 502 34.94 6.67 -17.64
N LYS A 503 35.65 5.76 -18.34
CA LYS A 503 35.44 5.54 -19.76
C LYS A 503 34.07 4.95 -20.07
N GLN A 504 33.59 4.00 -19.25
CA GLN A 504 32.22 3.47 -19.37
C GLN A 504 31.18 4.59 -19.23
N ILE A 505 31.38 5.55 -18.32
CA ILE A 505 30.45 6.66 -18.14
C ILE A 505 30.53 7.65 -19.29
N GLU A 506 31.73 7.93 -19.81
CA GLU A 506 31.89 8.77 -20.99
C GLU A 506 31.11 8.21 -22.19
N VAL A 507 31.21 6.90 -22.43
CA VAL A 507 30.45 6.20 -23.47
C VAL A 507 28.94 6.25 -23.20
N PHE A 508 28.52 6.03 -21.95
CA PHE A 508 27.10 6.13 -21.57
C PHE A 508 26.53 7.54 -21.77
N LEU A 509 27.26 8.58 -21.36
CA LEU A 509 26.85 9.97 -21.54
C LEU A 509 26.84 10.36 -23.03
N SER A 510 27.80 9.86 -23.81
CA SER A 510 27.80 10.01 -25.27
C SER A 510 26.57 9.36 -25.92
N LEU A 511 26.21 8.15 -25.48
CA LEU A 511 24.99 7.45 -25.89
C LEU A 511 23.71 8.22 -25.49
N LYS A 512 23.64 8.69 -24.24
CA LYS A 512 22.50 9.51 -23.76
C LYS A 512 22.35 10.77 -24.62
N LYS A 513 23.46 11.43 -24.94
CA LYS A 513 23.48 12.63 -25.79
C LYS A 513 23.09 12.33 -27.24
N SER A 514 23.50 11.19 -27.80
CA SER A 514 23.17 10.82 -29.18
C SER A 514 21.70 10.42 -29.38
N LEU A 515 21.00 10.07 -28.29
CA LEU A 515 19.56 9.78 -28.24
C LEU A 515 18.68 11.02 -27.99
N GLY A 516 19.24 12.14 -27.51
CA GLY A 516 18.51 13.38 -27.23
C GLY A 516 17.29 13.17 -26.32
N ASP A 517 16.14 13.75 -26.70
CA ASP A 517 14.87 13.66 -25.96
C ASP A 517 14.41 12.23 -25.68
N ILE A 518 14.76 11.25 -26.53
CA ILE A 518 14.41 9.84 -26.33
C ILE A 518 15.18 9.27 -25.12
N GLY A 519 16.44 9.66 -24.98
CA GLY A 519 17.30 9.25 -23.87
C GLY A 519 16.86 9.88 -22.55
N GLU A 520 16.39 11.13 -22.55
CA GLU A 520 15.85 11.78 -21.35
C GLU A 520 14.54 11.15 -20.88
N LYS A 521 13.61 10.84 -21.80
CA LYS A 521 12.35 10.19 -21.46
C LYS A 521 12.51 8.77 -20.91
N ASN A 522 13.59 8.08 -21.29
CA ASN A 522 13.84 6.68 -20.96
C ASN A 522 15.14 6.50 -20.17
N GLU A 523 15.52 7.47 -19.34
CA GLU A 523 16.84 7.50 -18.68
C GLU A 523 17.18 6.20 -17.93
N PHE A 524 16.29 5.73 -17.06
CA PHE A 524 16.49 4.49 -16.29
C PHE A 524 16.56 3.25 -17.17
N LEU A 525 15.75 3.23 -18.23
CA LEU A 525 15.71 2.11 -19.15
C LEU A 525 16.99 2.03 -19.97
N LEU A 526 17.51 3.18 -20.40
CA LEU A 526 18.78 3.31 -21.11
C LEU A 526 19.95 2.87 -20.22
N GLU A 527 19.94 3.23 -18.94
CA GLU A 527 20.96 2.82 -17.97
C GLU A 527 20.94 1.31 -17.73
N ASN A 528 19.77 0.72 -17.49
CA ASN A 528 19.62 -0.74 -17.35
C ASN A 528 20.09 -1.47 -18.61
N PHE A 529 19.70 -0.97 -19.78
CA PHE A 529 20.17 -1.50 -21.07
C PHE A 529 21.70 -1.48 -21.15
N TYR A 530 22.33 -0.35 -20.84
CA TYR A 530 23.78 -0.21 -20.91
C TYR A 530 24.51 -1.14 -19.94
N HIS A 531 23.99 -1.29 -18.71
CA HIS A 531 24.55 -2.19 -17.71
C HIS A 531 24.21 -3.68 -17.94
N SER A 532 23.35 -4.00 -18.90
CA SER A 532 23.09 -5.37 -19.37
C SER A 532 24.06 -5.86 -20.46
N ILE A 533 24.92 -4.98 -20.99
CA ILE A 533 25.89 -5.31 -22.05
C ILE A 533 26.97 -6.26 -21.52
N PHE A 534 27.25 -7.32 -22.27
CA PHE A 534 28.29 -8.30 -22.01
C PHE A 534 29.10 -8.60 -23.29
N PRO A 535 30.42 -8.83 -23.22
CA PRO A 535 31.30 -8.73 -22.04
C PRO A 535 31.37 -7.32 -21.43
N VAL A 536 31.67 -7.21 -20.13
CA VAL A 536 31.65 -5.92 -19.39
C VAL A 536 32.68 -4.93 -19.93
N GLU A 537 33.80 -5.44 -20.43
CA GLU A 537 34.88 -4.68 -21.04
C GLU A 537 34.38 -3.88 -22.26
N MET A 538 33.44 -4.47 -23.01
CA MET A 538 32.89 -3.86 -24.22
C MET A 538 32.11 -2.58 -23.92
N ARG A 539 31.60 -2.38 -22.69
CA ARG A 539 31.00 -1.11 -22.28
C ARG A 539 31.96 0.07 -22.41
N SER A 540 33.26 -0.16 -22.25
CA SER A 540 34.28 0.89 -22.40
C SER A 540 34.87 1.01 -23.81
N LEU A 541 34.64 0.02 -24.67
CA LEU A 541 35.31 -0.13 -25.96
C LEU A 541 34.39 0.11 -27.17
N ILE A 542 33.09 -0.09 -27.05
CA ILE A 542 32.13 0.12 -28.14
C ILE A 542 31.83 1.63 -28.30
N ASP A 543 31.74 2.09 -29.54
CA ASP A 543 31.27 3.44 -29.87
C ASP A 543 29.77 3.64 -29.56
N SER A 544 29.33 4.88 -29.39
CA SER A 544 27.93 5.18 -29.02
C SER A 544 26.91 4.91 -30.14
N GLU A 545 27.32 4.91 -31.41
CA GLU A 545 26.42 4.71 -32.56
C GLU A 545 25.84 3.28 -32.64
N PRO A 546 26.64 2.19 -32.61
CA PRO A 546 26.09 0.82 -32.57
C PRO A 546 25.16 0.57 -31.37
N LEU A 547 25.48 1.16 -30.21
CA LEU A 547 24.64 1.03 -29.02
C LEU A 547 23.30 1.76 -29.17
N LYS A 548 23.30 2.92 -29.81
CA LYS A 548 22.08 3.67 -30.14
C LYS A 548 21.18 2.86 -31.06
N GLU A 549 21.73 2.26 -32.10
CA GLU A 549 20.96 1.45 -33.04
C GLU A 549 20.30 0.23 -32.36
N LEU A 550 21.06 -0.49 -31.53
CA LEU A 550 20.51 -1.59 -30.76
C LEU A 550 19.43 -1.14 -29.76
N PHE A 551 19.62 0.02 -29.11
CA PHE A 551 18.64 0.58 -28.17
C PHE A 551 17.35 1.01 -28.87
N LEU A 552 17.42 1.55 -30.09
CA LEU A 552 16.23 1.88 -30.88
C LEU A 552 15.44 0.64 -31.30
N LEU A 553 16.12 -0.44 -31.70
CA LEU A 553 15.47 -1.73 -31.97
C LEU A 553 14.76 -2.28 -30.73
N PHE A 554 15.41 -2.15 -29.57
CA PHE A 554 14.83 -2.53 -28.29
C PHE A 554 13.58 -1.70 -27.95
N LEU A 555 13.61 -0.37 -28.14
CA LEU A 555 12.44 0.48 -27.92
C LEU A 555 11.28 0.11 -28.85
N ASP A 556 11.55 -0.13 -30.13
CA ASP A 556 10.52 -0.52 -31.12
C ASP A 556 9.83 -1.84 -30.72
N LEU A 557 10.61 -2.85 -30.29
CA LEU A 557 10.05 -4.09 -29.76
C LEU A 557 9.27 -3.89 -28.46
N SER A 558 9.76 -3.04 -27.55
CA SER A 558 9.08 -2.79 -26.28
C SER A 558 7.71 -2.12 -26.46
N GLN A 559 7.55 -1.29 -27.49
CA GLN A 559 6.28 -0.63 -27.82
C GLN A 559 5.31 -1.57 -28.54
N LYS A 560 5.82 -2.48 -29.38
CA LYS A 560 5.00 -3.48 -30.11
C LYS A 560 4.51 -4.62 -29.21
N SER A 561 5.29 -5.00 -28.20
CA SER A 561 4.98 -6.11 -27.29
C SER A 561 3.74 -5.89 -26.39
N GLY A 562 3.12 -4.71 -26.43
CA GLY A 562 1.92 -4.39 -25.64
C GLY A 562 0.59 -4.86 -26.23
N GLY A 563 0.57 -5.47 -27.43
CA GLY A 563 -0.66 -5.71 -28.19
C GLY A 563 -1.00 -7.16 -28.57
N ASP A 564 -0.02 -8.03 -28.85
CA ASP A 564 -0.28 -9.31 -29.55
C ASP A 564 0.25 -10.56 -28.82
N LYS A 565 -0.52 -11.66 -28.93
CA LYS A 565 -0.26 -12.99 -28.34
C LYS A 565 0.88 -13.78 -29.02
N LYS A 566 1.94 -13.12 -29.51
CA LYS A 566 3.09 -13.83 -30.10
C LYS A 566 4.04 -14.31 -29.00
N LYS A 567 4.53 -15.55 -29.12
CA LYS A 567 5.48 -16.15 -28.15
C LYS A 567 6.83 -15.43 -28.14
N PHE A 568 7.22 -14.88 -29.29
CA PHE A 568 8.42 -14.07 -29.48
C PHE A 568 8.22 -13.06 -30.62
N GLU A 569 9.00 -11.99 -30.62
CA GLU A 569 9.18 -11.10 -31.77
C GLU A 569 10.68 -10.86 -32.01
N LEU A 570 11.07 -10.79 -33.27
CA LEU A 570 12.45 -10.57 -33.69
C LEU A 570 12.52 -9.32 -34.57
N LEU A 571 13.46 -8.43 -34.27
CA LEU A 571 13.92 -7.40 -35.19
C LEU A 571 15.39 -7.61 -35.49
N SER A 572 15.76 -7.46 -36.76
CA SER A 572 17.15 -7.43 -37.19
C SER A 572 17.41 -6.22 -38.07
N LYS A 573 18.63 -5.69 -37.99
CA LYS A 573 19.12 -4.58 -38.81
C LYS A 573 20.58 -4.86 -39.18
N GLU A 574 20.99 -4.44 -40.36
CA GLU A 574 22.36 -4.58 -40.84
C GLU A 574 22.88 -3.21 -41.31
N ASP A 575 24.15 -2.92 -41.00
CA ASP A 575 24.91 -1.83 -41.60
C ASP A 575 26.22 -2.37 -42.23
N GLU A 576 27.07 -1.48 -42.74
CA GLU A 576 28.31 -1.87 -43.43
C GLU A 576 29.28 -2.72 -42.59
N LYS A 577 29.22 -2.62 -41.25
CA LYS A 577 30.18 -3.23 -40.31
C LYS A 577 29.54 -4.06 -39.20
N HIS A 578 28.23 -3.95 -39.03
CA HIS A 578 27.51 -4.49 -37.88
C HIS A 578 26.23 -5.22 -38.32
N ALA A 579 25.94 -6.32 -37.64
CA ALA A 579 24.61 -6.92 -37.64
C ALA A 579 24.01 -6.79 -36.23
N PHE A 580 22.79 -6.28 -36.18
CA PHE A 580 22.01 -6.09 -34.96
C PHE A 580 20.85 -7.06 -34.95
N VAL A 581 20.67 -7.74 -33.82
CA VAL A 581 19.52 -8.62 -33.60
C VAL A 581 18.94 -8.32 -32.23
N MET A 582 17.62 -8.16 -32.14
CA MET A 582 16.88 -8.03 -30.89
C MET A 582 15.69 -8.97 -30.91
N VAL A 583 15.57 -9.79 -29.88
CA VAL A 583 14.50 -10.77 -29.68
C VAL A 583 13.74 -10.41 -28.42
N SER A 584 12.43 -10.26 -28.48
CA SER A 584 11.56 -10.27 -27.31
C SER A 584 10.97 -11.69 -27.16
N MET A 585 10.99 -12.23 -25.95
CA MET A 585 10.43 -13.56 -25.68
C MET A 585 9.70 -13.57 -24.34
N GLN A 586 8.54 -14.23 -24.31
CA GLN A 586 7.80 -14.51 -23.07
C GLN A 586 8.16 -15.88 -22.47
N ASP A 587 8.66 -16.80 -23.31
CA ASP A 587 9.08 -18.15 -22.91
C ASP A 587 10.60 -18.23 -22.78
N PHE A 588 11.07 -18.52 -21.57
CA PHE A 588 12.50 -18.60 -21.26
C PHE A 588 13.20 -19.82 -21.88
N SER A 589 12.43 -20.84 -22.30
CA SER A 589 12.99 -22.04 -22.96
C SER A 589 13.65 -21.73 -24.31
N LEU A 590 13.24 -20.65 -24.97
CA LEU A 590 13.78 -20.19 -26.26
C LEU A 590 15.19 -19.59 -26.14
N LYS A 591 15.68 -19.32 -24.93
CA LYS A 591 17.01 -18.76 -24.71
C LYS A 591 18.12 -19.72 -25.16
N GLN A 592 18.07 -20.98 -24.74
CA GLN A 592 19.15 -21.94 -25.01
C GLN A 592 19.34 -22.21 -26.52
N PRO A 593 18.27 -22.44 -27.32
CA PRO A 593 18.39 -22.60 -28.76
C PRO A 593 19.06 -21.42 -29.47
N ILE A 594 18.78 -20.18 -29.04
CA ILE A 594 19.41 -18.97 -29.61
C ILE A 594 20.90 -18.94 -29.28
N PHE A 595 21.28 -19.26 -28.05
CA PHE A 595 22.69 -19.33 -27.65
C PHE A 595 23.45 -20.39 -28.45
N ASP A 596 22.89 -21.59 -28.57
CA ASP A 596 23.50 -22.70 -29.31
C ASP A 596 23.64 -22.34 -30.80
N ALA A 597 22.65 -21.65 -31.38
CA ALA A 597 22.70 -21.19 -32.76
C ALA A 597 23.80 -20.14 -32.97
N VAL A 598 23.98 -19.20 -32.04
CA VAL A 598 25.05 -18.19 -32.12
C VAL A 598 26.44 -18.82 -31.94
N GLU A 599 26.59 -19.79 -31.03
CA GLU A 599 27.86 -20.53 -30.85
C GLU A 599 28.23 -21.34 -32.11
N SER A 600 27.24 -21.89 -32.82
CA SER A 600 27.46 -22.65 -34.06
C SER A 600 28.11 -21.84 -35.20
N VAL A 601 27.99 -20.50 -35.15
CA VAL A 601 28.58 -19.57 -36.13
C VAL A 601 30.08 -19.30 -35.86
N LEU A 602 30.65 -19.87 -34.78
CA LEU A 602 32.08 -19.80 -34.42
C LEU A 602 32.63 -18.35 -34.37
N ILE A 603 31.88 -17.45 -33.73
CA ILE A 603 32.27 -16.05 -33.60
C ILE A 603 33.34 -15.89 -32.50
N SER A 604 34.44 -15.20 -32.81
CA SER A 604 35.45 -14.83 -31.80
C SER A 604 34.85 -13.85 -30.78
N SER A 605 35.10 -14.07 -29.49
CA SER A 605 34.57 -13.26 -28.38
C SER A 605 34.69 -11.72 -28.49
N PRO A 606 35.74 -11.10 -29.07
CA PRO A 606 35.77 -9.64 -29.24
C PRO A 606 34.84 -9.13 -30.36
N GLY A 607 34.33 -10.00 -31.22
CA GLY A 607 33.46 -9.66 -32.34
C GLY A 607 31.96 -9.71 -32.01
N LEU A 608 31.58 -10.12 -30.79
CA LEU A 608 30.17 -10.27 -30.41
C LEU A 608 29.89 -9.56 -29.09
N VAL A 609 28.87 -8.73 -29.10
CA VAL A 609 28.29 -8.13 -27.89
C VAL A 609 26.91 -8.75 -27.69
N PHE A 610 26.66 -9.14 -26.45
CA PHE A 610 25.43 -9.75 -25.99
C PHE A 610 24.74 -8.83 -24.99
N LEU A 611 23.41 -8.81 -25.03
CA LEU A 611 22.57 -8.09 -24.08
C LEU A 611 21.44 -9.02 -23.64
N HIS A 612 21.25 -9.12 -22.33
CA HIS A 612 20.06 -9.74 -21.75
C HIS A 612 19.41 -8.77 -20.79
N LEU A 613 18.18 -8.40 -21.09
CA LEU A 613 17.40 -7.47 -20.28
C LEU A 613 16.04 -8.07 -20.00
N GLN A 614 15.70 -8.20 -18.73
CA GLN A 614 14.37 -8.66 -18.33
C GLN A 614 13.53 -7.45 -17.95
N MET A 615 12.44 -7.24 -18.69
CA MET A 615 11.54 -6.13 -18.49
C MET A 615 10.13 -6.65 -18.27
N PHE A 616 9.66 -6.55 -17.03
CA PHE A 616 8.40 -7.14 -16.60
C PHE A 616 8.33 -8.64 -16.94
N GLU A 617 7.47 -9.00 -17.89
CA GLU A 617 7.16 -10.38 -18.31
C GLU A 617 7.84 -10.77 -19.62
N VAL A 618 8.67 -9.88 -20.19
CA VAL A 618 9.32 -10.09 -21.48
C VAL A 618 10.83 -10.04 -21.29
N SER A 619 11.51 -11.10 -21.70
CA SER A 619 12.96 -11.15 -21.78
C SER A 619 13.38 -10.64 -23.15
N TYR A 620 14.37 -9.75 -23.16
CA TYR A 620 14.96 -9.18 -24.36
C TYR A 620 16.37 -9.71 -24.51
N ILE A 621 16.66 -10.32 -25.66
CA ILE A 621 17.99 -10.75 -26.04
C ILE A 621 18.46 -9.91 -27.21
N GLY A 622 19.54 -9.18 -27.01
CA GLY A 622 20.18 -8.35 -28.02
C GLY A 622 21.56 -8.88 -28.40
N TYR A 623 21.91 -8.79 -29.67
CA TYR A 623 23.26 -9.05 -30.17
C TYR A 623 23.73 -7.92 -31.09
N ILE A 624 25.03 -7.61 -30.98
CA ILE A 624 25.77 -6.82 -31.97
C ILE A 624 26.94 -7.68 -32.45
N TYR A 625 26.93 -8.03 -33.73
CA TYR A 625 28.01 -8.76 -34.38
C TYR A 625 28.86 -7.80 -35.22
N PHE A 626 30.13 -7.64 -34.86
CA PHE A 626 31.10 -6.80 -35.55
C PHE A 626 31.81 -7.63 -36.62
N CYS A 627 31.48 -7.37 -37.89
CA CYS A 627 32.09 -8.07 -39.03
C CYS A 627 31.98 -7.25 -40.31
N ASP A 628 33.08 -7.10 -41.04
CA ASP A 628 33.10 -6.41 -42.34
C ASP A 628 32.52 -7.28 -43.49
N ASN A 629 32.33 -8.58 -43.27
CA ASN A 629 31.85 -9.51 -44.30
C ASN A 629 30.32 -9.68 -44.24
N THR A 630 29.64 -9.20 -45.29
CA THR A 630 28.19 -9.28 -45.48
C THR A 630 27.64 -10.71 -45.42
N GLU A 631 28.30 -11.70 -46.02
CA GLU A 631 27.81 -13.09 -46.03
C GLU A 631 27.81 -13.68 -44.61
N LYS A 632 28.82 -13.35 -43.80
CA LYS A 632 28.88 -13.78 -42.39
C LYS A 632 27.82 -13.11 -41.53
N ARG A 633 27.53 -11.82 -41.78
CA ARG A 633 26.45 -11.10 -41.09
C ARG A 633 25.07 -11.68 -41.41
N GLN A 634 24.82 -12.01 -42.68
CA GLN A 634 23.59 -12.66 -43.10
C GLN A 634 23.45 -14.06 -42.52
N LEU A 635 24.54 -14.85 -42.52
CA LEU A 635 24.55 -16.17 -41.89
C LEU A 635 24.18 -16.08 -40.40
N PHE A 636 24.76 -15.11 -39.68
CA PHE A 636 24.45 -14.85 -38.27
C PHE A 636 22.96 -14.52 -38.05
N ILE A 637 22.39 -13.58 -38.81
CA ILE A 637 20.97 -13.22 -38.69
C ILE A 637 20.08 -14.42 -39.00
N SER A 638 20.41 -15.18 -40.05
CA SER A 638 19.64 -16.36 -40.45
C SER A 638 19.69 -17.49 -39.42
N ALA A 639 20.82 -17.68 -38.73
CA ALA A 639 20.97 -18.68 -37.68
C ALA A 639 20.07 -18.36 -36.48
N VAL A 640 19.98 -17.09 -36.07
CA VAL A 640 19.10 -16.67 -34.97
C VAL A 640 17.62 -16.78 -35.37
N GLN A 641 17.27 -16.49 -36.63
CA GLN A 641 15.92 -16.68 -37.15
C GLN A 641 15.50 -18.15 -37.13
N GLN A 642 16.35 -19.04 -37.64
CA GLN A 642 16.06 -20.48 -37.67
C GLN A 642 15.90 -21.10 -36.27
N ALA A 643 16.62 -20.58 -35.28
CA ALA A 643 16.51 -21.04 -33.89
C ALA A 643 15.15 -20.72 -33.24
N LEU A 644 14.42 -19.74 -33.78
CA LEU A 644 13.13 -19.28 -33.28
C LEU A 644 11.93 -19.91 -33.99
N ASP A 645 12.13 -20.47 -35.19
CA ASP A 645 11.08 -21.10 -36.01
C ASP A 645 10.77 -22.57 -35.61
N PHE A 646 11.35 -23.06 -34.49
CA PHE A 646 11.22 -24.44 -34.00
C PHE A 646 10.10 -24.65 -32.95
#